data_AF-A0A8H5SBL7-F1
#
_entry.id   AF-A0A8H5SBL7-F1
#
_cell.length_a   1.000
_cell.length_b   1.000
_cell.length_c   1.000
_cell.angle_alpha   90.00
_cell.angle_beta   90.00
_cell.angle_gamma   90.00
#
_symmetry.space_group_name_H-M   'P 1'
#
loop_
_entity.id
_entity.type
_entity.pdbx_description
1 polymer ?
#
loop_
_entity_poly.entity_id
_entity_poly.type
_entity_poly.pdbx_seq_one_letter_code
_entity_poly.pdbx_strand_id
1 'polypeptide(L)'
;MVNYYYYEPSLPVAAVFAIVFILSFAIHLFQTIRTRIWFFVPFLFGSLCNSTFLSSSCGPLANRVYSSVEAIAFVSRAVSARESPNYTFGPCVVQNLFLLLGPTCYSASIYMGLGRYIRELEGEQFSLLKPNWLTKVFLVGDIASIALEAVEGGKFVKVDTADNETTVENVVIAGIMIQLVFFTLFIALATSFYFLFQTKSLVQPYGWQKFMVVIYVASVLILIRSLFRMLEYVEGRDGELQSKEAYLYILDAIPMAIVSISFHVFHPSKYFNSRRKTRKHFTIFLFLTSFFLSALASRWPKPPLWTDKDPCPSILRAIVPSYTPFGRWEAVHNAMKKCTNITELDLRNRGPTCTEFPDGYNLPFRSDGSDRYLSAPQTLSLYDYDFQKSELEYMQSGAPDWANNDGTWPVSNSTNAVIRWATEMYYRSRWIWEELSYKFKYPAGLTGYSEWQDEGIAQRWYDRRHTPIERLSMENMQLWLEAMDFSKVHTLSITYGNTWPEGKGLLVDLPPALTGLENLSIQGRWLNWRTYLADWEAAPGPLPKNKWSSSPPPPARDFILALPPTLKKMIWKESETVQEDIFNPVLKHHGSTLQHLEWTNYERGFKPRSTLTEDQLRSLGEWAPGLTNLTIDLERRNGTLPQSELNILAGTLPKLKRLVINLNLLDEKLLMNNTGYEDKKHATDSVLDVAQGLELFQGIRNAKVGEKLDSVEFLQGEWTDEWPFGKIHWEDRYWVRCWLDEKDGGPGGRCESGHENAYDPEF
;
A
#
# COMPACT_ATOMS: atom_id res chain seq x y z
N MET A 1 -12.95 15.23 -20.86
CA MET A 1 -12.98 13.77 -21.03
C MET A 1 -11.97 13.41 -22.10
N VAL A 2 -10.94 12.64 -21.75
CA VAL A 2 -9.94 12.16 -22.72
C VAL A 2 -10.54 10.94 -23.41
N ASN A 3 -10.80 11.02 -24.72
CA ASN A 3 -11.22 9.85 -25.49
C ASN A 3 -9.98 8.99 -25.81
N TYR A 4 -9.95 7.77 -25.25
CA TYR A 4 -8.86 6.81 -25.42
C TYR A 4 -9.01 5.93 -26.67
N TYR A 5 -10.23 5.78 -27.19
CA TYR A 5 -10.55 5.04 -28.41
C TYR A 5 -11.43 5.89 -29.35
N TYR A 6 -11.23 5.78 -30.67
CA TYR A 6 -12.07 6.41 -31.71
C TYR A 6 -13.21 5.52 -32.21
N TYR A 7 -13.24 4.28 -31.73
CA TYR A 7 -14.22 3.26 -32.02
C TYR A 7 -14.54 2.53 -30.71
N GLU A 8 -15.69 1.86 -30.64
CA GLU A 8 -16.01 1.00 -29.50
C GLU A 8 -15.32 -0.36 -29.67
N PRO A 9 -14.41 -0.77 -28.76
CA PRO A 9 -13.70 -2.05 -28.91
C PRO A 9 -14.64 -3.25 -28.81
N SER A 10 -14.46 -4.23 -29.70
CA SER A 10 -15.29 -5.44 -29.73
C SER A 10 -14.86 -6.48 -28.71
N LEU A 11 -15.66 -6.66 -27.65
CA LEU A 11 -15.43 -7.68 -26.62
C LEU A 11 -15.33 -9.11 -27.19
N PRO A 12 -16.23 -9.58 -28.09
CA PRO A 12 -16.14 -10.93 -28.64
C PRO A 12 -14.84 -11.19 -29.41
N VAL A 13 -14.39 -10.22 -30.22
CA VAL A 13 -13.20 -10.36 -31.05
C VAL A 13 -11.94 -10.34 -30.17
N ALA A 14 -11.87 -9.45 -29.18
CA ALA A 14 -10.78 -9.42 -28.21
C ALA A 14 -10.65 -10.73 -27.41
N ALA A 15 -11.77 -11.30 -26.97
CA ALA A 15 -11.80 -12.57 -26.24
C ALA A 15 -11.28 -13.75 -27.08
N VAL A 16 -11.66 -13.83 -28.37
CA VAL A 16 -11.18 -14.88 -29.28
C VAL A 16 -9.66 -14.85 -29.42
N PHE A 17 -9.08 -13.69 -29.69
CA PHE A 17 -7.62 -13.56 -29.83
C PHE A 17 -6.89 -13.82 -28.51
N ALA A 18 -7.43 -13.39 -27.38
CA ALA A 18 -6.89 -13.73 -26.07
C ALA A 18 -6.81 -15.25 -25.86
N ILE A 19 -7.88 -15.99 -26.18
CA ILE A 19 -7.91 -17.45 -26.07
C ILE A 19 -6.88 -18.10 -27.00
N VAL A 20 -6.77 -17.64 -28.25
CA VAL A 20 -5.79 -18.16 -29.21
C VAL A 20 -4.35 -18.03 -28.68
N PHE A 21 -3.98 -16.84 -28.17
CA PHE A 21 -2.64 -16.62 -27.64
C PHE A 21 -2.37 -17.35 -26.31
N ILE A 22 -3.39 -17.53 -25.45
CA ILE A 22 -3.27 -18.33 -24.21
C ILE A 22 -3.03 -19.81 -24.54
N LEU A 23 -3.83 -20.38 -25.44
CA LEU A 23 -3.69 -21.79 -25.85
C LEU A 23 -2.37 -22.03 -26.56
N SER A 24 -2.00 -21.12 -27.49
CA SER A 24 -0.72 -21.19 -28.19
C SER A 24 0.45 -21.15 -27.21
N PHE A 25 0.38 -20.28 -26.21
CA PHE A 25 1.38 -20.22 -25.16
C PHE A 25 1.52 -21.56 -24.41
N ALA A 26 0.40 -22.11 -23.89
CA ALA A 26 0.43 -23.34 -23.11
C ALA A 26 1.07 -24.52 -23.90
N ILE A 27 0.77 -24.61 -25.20
CA ILE A 27 1.36 -25.62 -26.09
C ILE A 27 2.87 -25.41 -26.26
N HIS A 28 3.31 -24.17 -26.53
CA HIS A 28 4.75 -23.87 -26.67
C HIS A 28 5.52 -24.13 -25.38
N LEU A 29 4.93 -23.83 -24.21
CA LEU A 29 5.51 -24.13 -22.90
C LEU A 29 5.74 -25.63 -22.76
N PHE A 30 4.71 -26.43 -23.03
CA PHE A 30 4.79 -27.88 -22.99
C PHE A 30 5.87 -28.41 -23.94
N GLN A 31 5.91 -27.92 -25.19
CA GLN A 31 6.91 -28.31 -26.18
C GLN A 31 8.33 -27.94 -25.75
N THR A 32 8.55 -26.75 -25.20
CA THR A 32 9.86 -26.28 -24.77
C THR A 32 10.38 -27.07 -23.56
N ILE A 33 9.53 -27.35 -22.57
CA ILE A 33 9.88 -28.17 -21.39
C ILE A 33 10.24 -29.59 -21.84
N ARG A 34 9.41 -30.19 -22.71
CA ARG A 34 9.62 -31.56 -23.21
C ARG A 34 10.90 -31.68 -24.05
N THR A 35 11.17 -30.73 -24.93
CA THR A 35 12.30 -30.79 -25.88
C THR A 35 13.59 -30.19 -25.33
N ARG A 36 13.52 -29.48 -24.18
CA ARG A 36 14.64 -28.80 -23.51
C ARG A 36 15.35 -27.75 -24.36
N ILE A 37 14.60 -27.06 -25.22
CA ILE A 37 15.14 -26.03 -26.13
C ILE A 37 15.02 -24.65 -25.51
N TRP A 38 15.91 -24.38 -24.56
CA TRP A 38 15.90 -23.15 -23.77
C TRP A 38 16.19 -21.86 -24.56
N PHE A 39 16.75 -21.96 -25.78
CA PHE A 39 16.96 -20.76 -26.60
C PHE A 39 15.65 -20.23 -27.20
N PHE A 40 14.59 -21.03 -27.22
CA PHE A 40 13.28 -20.65 -27.72
C PHE A 40 12.42 -19.98 -26.64
N VAL A 41 12.96 -19.78 -25.43
CA VAL A 41 12.25 -19.12 -24.34
C VAL A 41 11.92 -17.65 -24.62
N PRO A 42 12.67 -16.84 -25.39
CA PRO A 42 12.18 -15.53 -25.84
C PRO A 42 10.83 -15.62 -26.57
N PHE A 43 10.60 -16.69 -27.34
CA PHE A 43 9.32 -16.95 -28.03
C PHE A 43 8.23 -17.26 -27.01
N LEU A 44 8.60 -17.99 -25.96
CA LEU A 44 7.76 -18.17 -24.78
C LEU A 44 7.53 -16.88 -24.03
N PHE A 45 8.44 -15.91 -23.96
CA PHE A 45 8.26 -14.61 -23.27
C PHE A 45 7.38 -13.64 -24.05
N GLY A 46 7.48 -13.62 -25.39
CA GLY A 46 6.41 -13.04 -26.22
C GLY A 46 5.06 -13.72 -25.95
N SER A 47 5.13 -14.94 -25.40
CA SER A 47 4.01 -15.74 -24.95
C SER A 47 3.86 -15.84 -23.40
N LEU A 48 4.61 -15.11 -22.55
CA LEU A 48 4.58 -15.23 -21.07
C LEU A 48 5.10 -13.98 -20.38
N CYS A 49 4.47 -13.64 -19.26
CA CYS A 49 5.13 -12.89 -18.20
C CYS A 49 5.40 -13.77 -16.96
N ASN A 50 6.55 -13.51 -16.32
CA ASN A 50 6.86 -13.95 -14.96
C ASN A 50 6.02 -13.11 -13.98
N SER A 51 5.19 -13.75 -13.16
CA SER A 51 4.38 -13.11 -12.13
C SER A 51 5.19 -12.62 -10.91
N THR A 52 6.41 -12.13 -11.10
CA THR A 52 7.26 -11.63 -10.00
C THR A 52 7.21 -10.11 -9.85
N PHE A 53 6.57 -9.40 -10.78
CA PHE A 53 6.43 -7.93 -10.72
C PHE A 53 5.05 -7.42 -10.27
N LEU A 54 4.14 -8.33 -9.88
CA LEU A 54 2.82 -7.99 -9.30
C LEU A 54 2.68 -8.44 -7.84
N SER A 55 3.78 -8.87 -7.19
CA SER A 55 3.75 -9.28 -5.77
C SER A 55 4.22 -8.20 -4.80
N SER A 56 4.55 -7.00 -5.26
CA SER A 56 4.73 -5.86 -4.36
C SER A 56 3.52 -4.94 -4.48
N SER A 57 2.74 -4.91 -3.41
CA SER A 57 1.68 -3.95 -3.09
C SER A 57 0.23 -4.39 -3.37
N CYS A 58 -0.36 -4.91 -2.28
CA CYS A 58 -1.78 -5.12 -1.96
C CYS A 58 -2.45 -6.47 -2.35
N GLY A 59 -2.58 -7.35 -1.33
CA GLY A 59 -3.63 -8.38 -1.22
C GLY A 59 -3.18 -9.84 -1.28
N PRO A 60 -3.54 -10.70 -0.31
CA PRO A 60 -3.29 -12.14 -0.35
C PRO A 60 -4.37 -12.85 -1.18
N LEU A 61 -4.46 -12.57 -2.49
CA LEU A 61 -5.26 -13.40 -3.41
C LEU A 61 -4.81 -13.33 -4.88
N ALA A 62 -3.52 -13.14 -5.15
CA ALA A 62 -2.96 -13.27 -6.50
C ALA A 62 -2.13 -14.55 -6.63
N ASN A 63 -2.80 -15.71 -6.52
CA ASN A 63 -2.17 -16.99 -6.83
C ASN A 63 -1.92 -17.08 -8.35
N ARG A 64 -0.64 -16.94 -8.74
CA ARG A 64 0.02 -17.49 -9.95
C ARG A 64 -0.90 -17.75 -11.15
N VAL A 65 -1.27 -16.70 -11.88
CA VAL A 65 -1.77 -16.82 -13.26
C VAL A 65 -0.67 -16.37 -14.20
N TYR A 66 -0.05 -17.31 -14.90
CA TYR A 66 0.92 -17.06 -15.95
C TYR A 66 0.15 -16.78 -17.26
N SER A 67 0.18 -15.54 -17.75
CA SER A 67 -0.45 -15.18 -19.04
C SER A 67 0.56 -14.54 -19.99
N SER A 68 0.27 -14.61 -21.30
CA SER A 68 1.17 -14.19 -22.38
C SER A 68 1.20 -12.69 -22.61
N VAL A 69 2.29 -12.12 -23.16
CA VAL A 69 2.36 -10.68 -23.48
C VAL A 69 1.24 -10.29 -24.46
N GLU A 70 1.07 -11.05 -25.54
CA GLU A 70 -0.04 -10.86 -26.48
C GLU A 70 -1.42 -11.15 -25.85
N ALA A 71 -1.59 -12.17 -25.01
CA ALA A 71 -2.88 -12.38 -24.34
C ALA A 71 -3.19 -11.30 -23.30
N ILE A 72 -2.21 -10.76 -22.60
CA ILE A 72 -2.39 -9.65 -21.66
C ILE A 72 -2.88 -8.43 -22.44
N ALA A 73 -2.33 -8.17 -23.63
CA ALA A 73 -2.84 -7.11 -24.49
C ALA A 73 -4.31 -7.32 -24.86
N PHE A 74 -4.69 -8.52 -25.35
CA PHE A 74 -6.08 -8.80 -25.75
C PHE A 74 -7.05 -8.98 -24.56
N VAL A 75 -6.58 -9.41 -23.38
CA VAL A 75 -7.35 -9.42 -22.13
C VAL A 75 -7.58 -7.99 -21.65
N SER A 76 -6.55 -7.13 -21.68
CA SER A 76 -6.68 -5.71 -21.32
C SER A 76 -7.60 -4.97 -22.29
N ARG A 77 -7.60 -5.38 -23.57
CA ARG A 77 -8.58 -4.92 -24.56
C ARG A 77 -9.99 -5.40 -24.26
N ALA A 78 -10.16 -6.66 -23.85
CA ALA A 78 -11.47 -7.19 -23.45
C ALA A 78 -12.01 -6.49 -22.18
N VAL A 79 -11.13 -6.14 -21.23
CA VAL A 79 -11.47 -5.31 -20.07
C VAL A 79 -11.85 -3.91 -20.52
N SER A 80 -11.05 -3.26 -21.38
CA SER A 80 -11.37 -1.94 -21.95
C SER A 80 -12.72 -1.92 -22.68
N ALA A 81 -13.05 -3.00 -23.41
CA ALA A 81 -14.32 -3.13 -24.11
C ALA A 81 -15.54 -3.17 -23.16
N ARG A 82 -15.37 -3.66 -21.93
CA ARG A 82 -16.43 -3.69 -20.90
C ARG A 82 -16.62 -2.35 -20.19
N GLU A 83 -15.62 -1.47 -20.24
CA GLU A 83 -15.64 -0.16 -19.58
C GLU A 83 -16.27 0.94 -20.46
N SER A 84 -16.72 0.61 -21.66
CA SER A 84 -17.39 1.56 -22.55
C SER A 84 -18.63 2.18 -21.88
N PRO A 85 -18.81 3.52 -21.91
CA PRO A 85 -18.01 4.55 -22.59
C PRO A 85 -16.92 5.22 -21.72
N ASN A 86 -16.84 4.89 -20.43
CA ASN A 86 -15.92 5.50 -19.46
C ASN A 86 -14.66 4.65 -19.29
N TYR A 87 -13.82 4.62 -20.33
CA TYR A 87 -12.59 3.82 -20.33
C TYR A 87 -11.65 4.23 -19.19
N THR A 88 -11.16 3.25 -18.44
CA THR A 88 -10.09 3.49 -17.49
C THR A 88 -8.75 3.52 -18.22
N PHE A 89 -7.84 4.34 -17.69
CA PHE A 89 -6.58 4.62 -18.34
C PHE A 89 -5.65 3.38 -18.41
N GLY A 90 -5.64 2.57 -17.37
CA GLY A 90 -4.73 1.42 -17.21
C GLY A 90 -4.86 0.37 -18.32
N PRO A 91 -6.04 -0.23 -18.56
CA PRO A 91 -6.26 -1.25 -19.58
C PRO A 91 -5.86 -0.81 -21.00
N CYS A 92 -6.11 0.46 -21.36
CA CYS A 92 -5.74 1.01 -22.67
C CYS A 92 -4.21 1.04 -22.89
N VAL A 93 -3.45 1.40 -21.85
CA VAL A 93 -1.99 1.47 -21.93
C VAL A 93 -1.34 0.11 -21.86
N VAL A 94 -1.85 -0.77 -21.01
CA VAL A 94 -1.40 -2.17 -20.96
C VAL A 94 -1.61 -2.81 -22.33
N GLN A 95 -2.73 -2.57 -23.00
CA GLN A 95 -2.93 -3.05 -24.36
C GLN A 95 -1.83 -2.56 -25.31
N ASN A 96 -1.62 -1.25 -25.44
CA ASN A 96 -0.73 -0.70 -26.45
C ASN A 96 0.74 -1.07 -26.21
N LEU A 97 1.21 -1.02 -24.95
CA LEU A 97 2.58 -1.40 -24.59
C LEU A 97 2.85 -2.89 -24.86
N PHE A 98 1.92 -3.77 -24.49
CA PHE A 98 2.12 -5.21 -24.63
C PHE A 98 1.95 -5.67 -26.08
N LEU A 99 1.14 -4.98 -26.88
CA LEU A 99 1.17 -5.17 -28.32
C LEU A 99 2.58 -4.90 -28.82
N LEU A 100 3.19 -3.73 -28.56
CA LEU A 100 4.54 -3.41 -29.06
C LEU A 100 5.61 -4.44 -28.66
N LEU A 101 5.53 -5.00 -27.45
CA LEU A 101 6.53 -5.94 -26.93
C LEU A 101 6.46 -7.35 -27.58
N GLY A 102 5.27 -7.85 -27.94
CA GLY A 102 5.09 -9.21 -28.47
C GLY A 102 5.98 -9.57 -29.66
N PRO A 103 6.00 -8.79 -30.75
CA PRO A 103 6.79 -9.04 -31.95
C PRO A 103 8.30 -9.06 -31.72
N THR A 104 8.80 -8.21 -30.82
CA THR A 104 10.25 -8.12 -30.52
C THR A 104 10.76 -9.40 -29.87
N CYS A 105 9.90 -10.08 -29.12
CA CYS A 105 10.19 -11.38 -28.54
C CYS A 105 10.16 -12.50 -29.59
N TYR A 106 9.26 -12.41 -30.58
CA TYR A 106 9.21 -13.32 -31.73
C TYR A 106 10.42 -13.12 -32.66
N SER A 107 10.82 -11.87 -32.95
CA SER A 107 12.01 -11.55 -33.76
C SER A 107 13.29 -12.06 -33.10
N ALA A 108 13.48 -11.81 -31.80
CA ALA A 108 14.63 -12.29 -31.04
C ALA A 108 14.81 -13.83 -31.16
N SER A 109 13.70 -14.56 -31.13
CA SER A 109 13.69 -16.02 -31.27
C SER A 109 14.10 -16.48 -32.66
N ILE A 110 13.66 -15.77 -33.69
CA ILE A 110 14.00 -16.06 -35.09
C ILE A 110 15.49 -15.77 -35.33
N TYR A 111 16.04 -14.68 -34.78
CA TYR A 111 17.48 -14.38 -34.89
C TYR A 111 18.34 -15.46 -34.23
N MET A 112 17.93 -15.93 -33.05
CA MET A 112 18.59 -17.02 -32.34
C MET A 112 18.46 -18.34 -33.10
N GLY A 113 17.28 -18.60 -33.67
CA GLY A 113 17.00 -19.77 -34.50
C GLY A 113 17.91 -19.81 -35.72
N LEU A 114 17.98 -18.73 -36.50
CA LEU A 114 18.84 -18.65 -37.69
C LEU A 114 20.32 -18.81 -37.33
N GLY A 115 20.80 -18.08 -36.32
CA GLY A 115 22.21 -18.15 -35.90
C GLY A 115 22.62 -19.56 -35.46
N ARG A 116 21.73 -20.30 -34.80
CA ARG A 116 21.95 -21.71 -34.47
C ARG A 116 21.88 -22.60 -35.70
N TYR A 117 20.96 -22.33 -36.62
CA TYR A 117 20.75 -23.16 -37.79
C TYR A 117 21.95 -23.12 -38.74
N ILE A 118 22.54 -21.94 -38.93
CA ILE A 118 23.79 -21.77 -39.68
C ILE A 118 24.91 -22.65 -39.09
N ARG A 119 24.98 -22.81 -37.76
CA ARG A 119 25.98 -23.66 -37.10
C ARG A 119 25.71 -25.14 -37.26
N GLU A 120 24.45 -25.56 -37.17
CA GLU A 120 24.08 -26.96 -37.38
C GLU A 120 24.32 -27.40 -38.83
N LEU A 121 24.20 -26.48 -39.79
CA LEU A 121 24.54 -26.71 -41.20
C LEU A 121 26.05 -26.60 -41.49
N GLU A 122 26.89 -26.32 -40.49
CA GLU A 122 28.32 -26.02 -40.63
C GLU A 122 28.59 -24.90 -41.67
N GLY A 123 27.62 -24.00 -41.84
CA GLY A 123 27.59 -23.00 -42.90
C GLY A 123 28.17 -21.64 -42.52
N GLU A 124 28.96 -21.54 -41.44
CA GLU A 124 29.45 -20.24 -40.92
C GLU A 124 30.20 -19.41 -41.97
N GLN A 125 30.92 -20.07 -42.88
CA GLN A 125 31.66 -19.47 -44.00
C GLN A 125 30.76 -18.83 -45.07
N PHE A 126 29.49 -19.22 -45.14
CA PHE A 126 28.50 -18.68 -46.08
C PHE A 126 27.65 -17.57 -45.47
N SER A 127 27.86 -17.23 -44.19
CA SER A 127 27.15 -16.16 -43.50
C SER A 127 27.96 -14.87 -43.54
N LEU A 128 27.38 -13.80 -44.12
CA LEU A 128 28.03 -12.48 -44.17
C LEU A 128 28.33 -11.91 -42.77
N LEU A 129 27.48 -12.23 -41.80
CA LEU A 129 27.70 -11.89 -40.38
C LEU A 129 27.91 -13.19 -39.60
N LYS A 130 29.00 -13.26 -38.81
CA LYS A 130 29.28 -14.44 -38.00
C LYS A 130 28.09 -14.74 -37.09
N PRO A 131 27.67 -16.01 -36.93
CA PRO A 131 26.49 -16.36 -36.12
C PRO A 131 26.53 -15.84 -34.67
N ASN A 132 27.72 -15.66 -34.09
CA ASN A 132 27.91 -15.08 -32.75
C ASN A 132 27.55 -13.58 -32.66
N TRP A 133 27.66 -12.85 -33.78
CA TRP A 133 27.31 -11.43 -33.88
C TRP A 133 25.90 -11.23 -34.41
N LEU A 134 25.41 -12.12 -35.27
CA LEU A 134 24.06 -12.08 -35.84
C LEU A 134 23.00 -11.83 -34.75
N THR A 135 22.94 -12.70 -33.75
CA THR A 135 21.96 -12.56 -32.65
C THR A 135 22.18 -11.28 -31.82
N LYS A 136 23.43 -10.88 -31.58
CA LYS A 136 23.72 -9.73 -30.71
C LYS A 136 23.34 -8.41 -31.36
N VAL A 137 23.70 -8.22 -32.63
CA VAL A 137 23.44 -6.97 -33.36
C VAL A 137 21.94 -6.69 -33.45
N PHE A 138 21.16 -7.68 -33.86
CA PHE A 138 19.71 -7.49 -34.03
C PHE A 138 18.98 -7.39 -32.69
N LEU A 139 19.41 -8.13 -31.66
CA LEU A 139 18.83 -7.98 -30.33
C LEU A 139 19.10 -6.60 -29.72
N VAL A 140 20.30 -6.04 -29.93
CA VAL A 140 20.62 -4.67 -29.49
C VAL A 140 19.77 -3.64 -30.24
N GLY A 141 19.52 -3.84 -31.54
CA GLY A 141 18.62 -3.00 -32.33
C GLY A 141 17.18 -3.02 -31.79
N ASP A 142 16.63 -4.20 -31.50
CA ASP A 142 15.30 -4.35 -30.92
C ASP A 142 15.22 -3.67 -29.54
N ILE A 143 16.24 -3.83 -28.70
CA ILE A 143 16.30 -3.17 -27.37
C ILE A 143 16.33 -1.65 -27.50
N ALA A 144 17.14 -1.10 -28.41
CA ALA A 144 17.20 0.34 -28.63
C ALA A 144 15.85 0.89 -29.11
N SER A 145 15.14 0.12 -29.94
CA SER A 145 13.82 0.48 -30.46
C SER A 145 12.76 0.48 -29.34
N ILE A 146 12.70 -0.59 -28.55
CA ILE A 146 11.80 -0.68 -27.37
C ILE A 146 12.08 0.45 -26.37
N ALA A 147 13.35 0.82 -26.16
CA ALA A 147 13.71 1.91 -25.25
C ALA A 147 13.16 3.27 -25.70
N LEU A 148 13.10 3.50 -27.03
CA LEU A 148 12.51 4.71 -27.61
C LEU A 148 10.98 4.65 -27.59
N GLU A 149 10.39 3.47 -27.79
CA GLU A 149 8.94 3.25 -27.73
C GLU A 149 8.38 3.32 -26.30
N ALA A 150 9.15 2.89 -25.29
CA ALA A 150 8.77 2.96 -23.87
C ALA A 150 8.50 4.38 -23.37
N VAL A 151 8.95 5.41 -24.11
CA VAL A 151 8.65 6.83 -23.82
C VAL A 151 7.14 7.11 -23.97
N GLU A 152 6.41 6.31 -24.76
CA GLU A 152 4.96 6.42 -24.96
C GLU A 152 4.14 6.24 -23.67
N GLY A 153 4.56 5.34 -22.77
CA GLY A 153 3.90 5.16 -21.46
C GLY A 153 3.94 6.43 -20.59
N GLY A 154 4.90 7.32 -20.84
CA GLY A 154 5.03 8.61 -20.16
C GLY A 154 4.14 9.73 -20.73
N LYS A 155 3.59 9.59 -21.95
CA LYS A 155 2.70 10.61 -22.55
C LYS A 155 1.43 10.80 -21.75
N PHE A 156 0.86 9.72 -21.26
CA PHE A 156 -0.41 9.76 -20.57
C PHE A 156 -0.32 10.25 -19.11
N VAL A 157 0.89 10.49 -18.61
CA VAL A 157 1.17 11.01 -17.25
C VAL A 157 1.44 12.53 -17.27
N LYS A 158 1.62 13.14 -18.45
CA LYS A 158 1.86 14.59 -18.59
C LYS A 158 0.93 15.23 -19.61
N VAL A 159 -0.34 15.39 -19.25
CA VAL A 159 -1.26 16.27 -19.98
C VAL A 159 -1.22 17.64 -19.31
N ASP A 160 -0.37 18.55 -19.79
CA ASP A 160 -0.50 19.99 -19.50
C ASP A 160 0.33 20.95 -20.37
N THR A 161 1.09 20.49 -21.37
CA THR A 161 1.83 21.40 -22.28
C THR A 161 1.83 20.89 -23.71
N ALA A 162 1.15 21.60 -24.62
CA ALA A 162 1.05 21.30 -26.05
C ALA A 162 2.42 21.24 -26.78
N ASP A 163 3.46 21.86 -26.23
CA ASP A 163 4.82 21.87 -26.83
C ASP A 163 5.58 20.54 -26.71
N ASN A 164 5.19 19.63 -25.82
CA ASN A 164 5.93 18.37 -25.59
C ASN A 164 5.37 17.14 -26.34
N GLU A 165 4.14 17.19 -26.88
CA GLU A 165 3.50 16.02 -27.49
C GLU A 165 4.18 15.61 -28.81
N THR A 166 4.51 16.59 -29.66
CA THR A 166 5.19 16.39 -30.95
C THR A 166 6.60 15.79 -30.77
N THR A 167 7.29 16.18 -29.70
CA THR A 167 8.63 15.66 -29.39
C THR A 167 8.56 14.17 -29.00
N VAL A 168 7.53 13.74 -28.28
CA VAL A 168 7.41 12.33 -27.88
C VAL A 168 6.90 11.43 -29.01
N GLU A 169 5.99 11.91 -29.88
CA GLU A 169 5.58 11.19 -31.10
C GLU A 169 6.77 10.86 -31.99
N ASN A 170 7.62 11.84 -32.24
CA ASN A 170 8.81 11.67 -33.07
C ASN A 170 9.79 10.65 -32.49
N VAL A 171 9.90 10.55 -31.16
CA VAL A 171 10.76 9.57 -30.48
C VAL A 171 10.23 8.14 -30.64
N VAL A 172 8.91 7.93 -30.52
CA VAL A 172 8.28 6.61 -30.74
C VAL A 172 8.43 6.18 -32.20
N ILE A 173 8.16 7.08 -33.15
CA ILE A 173 8.34 6.83 -34.59
C ILE A 173 9.80 6.46 -34.90
N ALA A 174 10.77 7.12 -34.26
CA ALA A 174 12.18 6.78 -34.41
C ALA A 174 12.50 5.36 -33.92
N GLY A 175 11.89 4.91 -32.82
CA GLY A 175 12.00 3.54 -32.33
C GLY A 175 11.52 2.51 -33.36
N ILE A 176 10.29 2.69 -33.86
CA ILE A 176 9.68 1.79 -34.85
C ILE A 176 10.50 1.76 -36.15
N MET A 177 11.03 2.91 -36.59
CA MET A 177 11.86 3.00 -37.79
C MET A 177 13.19 2.26 -37.65
N ILE A 178 13.85 2.37 -36.49
CA ILE A 178 15.07 1.62 -36.20
C ILE A 178 14.76 0.12 -36.25
N GLN A 179 13.70 -0.34 -35.58
CA GLN A 179 13.29 -1.74 -35.60
C GLN A 179 13.06 -2.24 -37.04
N LEU A 180 12.35 -1.46 -37.87
CA LEU A 180 12.06 -1.82 -39.26
C LEU A 180 13.34 -1.98 -40.11
N VAL A 181 14.30 -1.07 -39.95
CA VAL A 181 15.58 -1.11 -40.66
C VAL A 181 16.39 -2.33 -40.26
N PHE A 182 16.54 -2.57 -38.95
CA PHE A 182 17.29 -3.72 -38.44
C PHE A 182 16.64 -5.05 -38.86
N PHE A 183 15.32 -5.14 -38.84
CA PHE A 183 14.62 -6.35 -39.24
C PHE A 183 14.71 -6.63 -40.74
N THR A 184 14.64 -5.58 -41.57
CA THR A 184 14.85 -5.70 -43.03
C THR A 184 16.27 -6.15 -43.35
N LEU A 185 17.28 -5.62 -42.63
CA LEU A 185 18.66 -6.06 -42.75
C LEU A 185 18.82 -7.54 -42.36
N PHE A 186 18.12 -8.01 -41.31
CA PHE A 186 18.11 -9.42 -40.93
C PHE A 186 17.59 -10.32 -42.07
N ILE A 187 16.47 -9.95 -42.70
CA ILE A 187 15.91 -10.70 -43.85
C ILE A 187 16.91 -10.74 -45.01
N ALA A 188 17.59 -9.63 -45.30
CA ALA A 188 18.62 -9.58 -46.34
C ALA A 188 19.80 -10.50 -46.03
N LEU A 189 20.28 -10.54 -44.77
CA LEU A 189 21.35 -11.46 -44.35
C LEU A 189 20.92 -12.92 -44.43
N ALA A 190 19.69 -13.25 -44.00
CA ALA A 190 19.13 -14.59 -44.10
C ALA A 190 19.04 -15.05 -45.57
N THR A 191 18.58 -14.15 -46.45
CA THR A 191 18.49 -14.34 -47.91
C THR A 191 19.87 -14.55 -48.54
N SER A 192 20.85 -13.73 -48.16
CA SER A 192 22.23 -13.92 -48.61
C SER A 192 22.78 -15.28 -48.20
N PHE A 193 22.59 -15.68 -46.94
CA PHE A 193 22.99 -17.01 -46.45
C PHE A 193 22.32 -18.14 -47.24
N TYR A 194 21.01 -18.06 -47.48
CA TYR A 194 20.28 -19.07 -48.26
C TYR A 194 20.88 -19.27 -49.65
N PHE A 195 21.08 -18.19 -50.41
CA PHE A 195 21.63 -18.28 -51.77
C PHE A 195 23.09 -18.73 -51.77
N LEU A 196 23.92 -18.23 -50.85
CA LEU A 196 25.32 -18.63 -50.75
C LEU A 196 25.46 -20.11 -50.35
N PHE A 197 24.65 -20.59 -49.41
CA PHE A 197 24.66 -21.99 -49.00
C PHE A 197 24.14 -22.90 -50.12
N GLN A 198 23.05 -22.51 -50.79
CA GLN A 198 22.47 -23.27 -51.91
C GLN A 198 23.42 -23.42 -53.09
N THR A 199 24.23 -22.38 -53.39
CA THR A 199 25.08 -22.34 -54.58
C THR A 199 26.51 -22.79 -54.33
N LYS A 200 27.06 -22.57 -53.12
CA LYS A 200 28.48 -22.80 -52.83
C LYS A 200 28.75 -23.96 -51.85
N SER A 201 27.74 -24.47 -51.14
CA SER A 201 27.97 -25.62 -50.24
C SER A 201 28.05 -26.93 -51.01
N LEU A 202 29.10 -27.70 -50.76
CA LEU A 202 29.32 -29.03 -51.36
C LEU A 202 28.46 -30.12 -50.72
N VAL A 203 27.99 -29.91 -49.48
CA VAL A 203 27.18 -30.87 -48.71
C VAL A 203 25.96 -30.15 -48.15
N GLN A 204 24.77 -30.63 -48.53
CA GLN A 204 23.50 -30.05 -48.12
C GLN A 204 22.61 -31.13 -47.47
N PRO A 205 22.26 -31.00 -46.18
CA PRO A 205 21.38 -31.95 -45.51
C PRO A 205 19.98 -32.00 -46.13
N TYR A 206 19.39 -33.19 -46.26
CA TYR A 206 18.04 -33.33 -46.83
C TYR A 206 17.01 -32.50 -46.07
N GLY A 207 16.27 -31.65 -46.79
CA GLY A 207 15.19 -30.83 -46.22
C GLY A 207 15.65 -29.57 -45.47
N TRP A 208 16.91 -29.14 -45.63
CA TRP A 208 17.43 -27.95 -44.94
C TRP A 208 16.67 -26.65 -45.26
N GLN A 209 16.07 -26.57 -46.44
CA GLN A 209 15.29 -25.41 -46.89
C GLN A 209 14.01 -25.22 -46.05
N LYS A 210 13.45 -26.28 -45.45
CA LYS A 210 12.16 -26.22 -44.75
C LYS A 210 12.18 -25.24 -43.58
N PHE A 211 13.26 -25.24 -42.79
CA PHE A 211 13.37 -24.33 -41.66
C PHE A 211 13.64 -22.89 -42.10
N MET A 212 14.37 -22.69 -43.20
CA MET A 212 14.57 -21.37 -43.80
C MET A 212 13.26 -20.76 -44.30
N VAL A 213 12.40 -21.56 -44.96
CA VAL A 213 11.06 -21.13 -45.39
C VAL A 213 10.21 -20.67 -44.20
N VAL A 214 10.24 -21.41 -43.09
CA VAL A 214 9.52 -21.02 -41.85
C VAL A 214 10.04 -19.68 -41.30
N ILE A 215 11.36 -19.50 -41.27
CA ILE A 215 11.98 -18.23 -40.88
C ILE A 215 11.54 -17.08 -41.80
N TYR A 216 11.48 -17.31 -43.13
CA TYR A 216 11.04 -16.27 -44.08
C TYR A 216 9.58 -15.90 -43.91
N VAL A 217 8.69 -16.89 -43.84
CA VAL A 217 7.26 -16.65 -43.64
C VAL A 217 7.04 -15.87 -42.35
N ALA A 218 7.70 -16.29 -41.25
CA ALA A 218 7.58 -15.58 -39.99
C ALA A 218 8.15 -14.15 -40.07
N SER A 219 9.27 -13.96 -40.73
CA SER A 219 9.89 -12.63 -40.89
C SER A 219 9.04 -11.70 -41.75
N VAL A 220 8.41 -12.19 -42.83
CA VAL A 220 7.53 -11.35 -43.66
C VAL A 220 6.28 -10.93 -42.88
N LEU A 221 5.68 -11.83 -42.10
CA LEU A 221 4.50 -11.51 -41.28
C LEU A 221 4.80 -10.49 -40.17
N ILE A 222 5.96 -10.61 -39.50
CA ILE A 222 6.42 -9.61 -38.53
C ILE A 222 6.69 -8.27 -39.22
N LEU A 223 7.28 -8.28 -40.42
CA LEU A 223 7.56 -7.05 -41.17
C LEU A 223 6.29 -6.32 -41.59
N ILE A 224 5.26 -7.04 -42.05
CA ILE A 224 3.94 -6.46 -42.38
C ILE A 224 3.36 -5.74 -41.17
N ARG A 225 3.41 -6.39 -40.00
CA ARG A 225 2.96 -5.77 -38.74
C ARG A 225 3.78 -4.53 -38.38
N SER A 226 5.11 -4.61 -38.41
CA SER A 226 5.97 -3.45 -38.09
C SER A 226 5.73 -2.27 -39.04
N LEU A 227 5.45 -2.54 -40.32
CA LEU A 227 5.10 -1.52 -41.30
C LEU A 227 3.72 -0.90 -41.01
N PHE A 228 2.72 -1.73 -40.69
CA PHE A 228 1.41 -1.24 -40.26
C PHE A 228 1.53 -0.32 -39.05
N ARG A 229 2.31 -0.71 -38.03
CA ARG A 229 2.54 0.14 -36.85
C ARG A 229 3.21 1.45 -37.23
N MET A 230 4.25 1.43 -38.05
CA MET A 230 4.88 2.67 -38.50
C MET A 230 3.87 3.60 -39.19
N LEU A 231 3.05 3.07 -40.11
CA LEU A 231 2.05 3.87 -40.81
C LEU A 231 0.97 4.41 -39.87
N GLU A 232 0.49 3.61 -38.92
CA GLU A 232 -0.48 4.02 -37.90
C GLU A 232 0.04 5.17 -37.02
N TYR A 233 1.33 5.18 -36.67
CA TYR A 233 1.94 6.27 -35.89
C TYR A 233 2.27 7.51 -36.75
N VAL A 234 2.63 7.34 -38.02
CA VAL A 234 2.92 8.45 -38.94
C VAL A 234 1.63 9.17 -39.36
N GLU A 235 0.54 8.44 -39.56
CA GLU A 235 -0.77 9.02 -39.89
C GLU A 235 -1.39 9.77 -38.71
N GLY A 236 -1.00 9.40 -37.48
CA GLY A 236 -1.38 10.11 -36.26
C GLY A 236 -2.84 9.91 -35.86
N ARG A 237 -3.29 10.78 -34.96
CA ARG A 237 -4.55 10.66 -34.20
C ARG A 237 -5.83 10.70 -35.07
N ASP A 238 -5.77 11.38 -36.21
CA ASP A 238 -6.91 11.58 -37.12
C ASP A 238 -6.88 10.63 -38.34
N GLY A 239 -5.98 9.65 -38.34
CA GLY A 239 -5.77 8.72 -39.44
C GLY A 239 -6.85 7.64 -39.59
N GLU A 240 -7.07 7.18 -40.83
CA GLU A 240 -8.04 6.11 -41.13
C GLU A 240 -7.65 4.80 -40.42
N LEU A 241 -6.35 4.52 -40.26
CA LEU A 241 -5.85 3.31 -39.61
C LEU A 241 -6.21 3.22 -38.12
N GLN A 242 -6.19 4.34 -37.37
CA GLN A 242 -6.60 4.37 -35.95
C GLN A 242 -8.12 4.45 -35.76
N SER A 243 -8.85 4.93 -36.79
CA SER A 243 -10.30 5.10 -36.72
C SER A 243 -11.09 3.77 -36.76
N LYS A 244 -10.51 2.69 -37.31
CA LYS A 244 -11.19 1.40 -37.49
C LYS A 244 -10.46 0.26 -36.79
N GLU A 245 -11.16 -0.39 -35.86
CA GLU A 245 -10.69 -1.57 -35.15
C GLU A 245 -10.22 -2.73 -36.06
N ALA A 246 -10.81 -2.87 -37.25
CA ALA A 246 -10.52 -3.97 -38.16
C ALA A 246 -9.04 -4.05 -38.56
N TYR A 247 -8.34 -2.91 -38.73
CA TYR A 247 -6.94 -2.90 -39.14
C TYR A 247 -6.02 -3.51 -38.08
N LEU A 248 -6.31 -3.23 -36.80
CA LEU A 248 -5.59 -3.83 -35.68
C LEU A 248 -5.65 -5.36 -35.73
N TYR A 249 -6.83 -5.94 -35.95
CA TYR A 249 -6.94 -7.40 -35.99
C TYR A 249 -6.31 -8.01 -37.25
N ILE A 250 -6.53 -7.40 -38.41
CA ILE A 250 -6.10 -7.98 -39.70
C ILE A 250 -4.59 -7.83 -39.92
N LEU A 251 -4.02 -6.68 -39.57
CA LEU A 251 -2.63 -6.33 -39.90
C LEU A 251 -1.66 -6.50 -38.73
N ASP A 252 -2.16 -6.71 -37.51
CA ASP A 252 -1.34 -6.96 -36.34
C ASP A 252 -1.63 -8.35 -35.72
N ALA A 253 -2.87 -8.58 -35.26
CA ALA A 253 -3.20 -9.78 -34.49
C ALA A 253 -3.11 -11.09 -35.31
N ILE A 254 -3.69 -11.11 -36.52
CA ILE A 254 -3.69 -12.28 -37.40
C ILE A 254 -2.27 -12.69 -37.82
N PRO A 255 -1.40 -11.79 -38.32
CA PRO A 255 -0.02 -12.12 -38.64
C PRO A 255 0.72 -12.75 -37.46
N MET A 256 0.56 -12.21 -36.24
CA MET A 256 1.25 -12.77 -35.07
C MET A 256 0.68 -14.12 -34.63
N ALA A 257 -0.63 -14.30 -34.73
CA ALA A 257 -1.26 -15.60 -34.50
C ALA A 257 -0.73 -16.65 -35.47
N ILE A 258 -0.60 -16.32 -36.77
CA ILE A 258 -0.04 -17.23 -37.78
C ILE A 258 1.43 -17.57 -37.46
N VAL A 259 2.24 -16.58 -37.09
CA VAL A 259 3.63 -16.82 -36.65
C VAL A 259 3.65 -17.78 -35.47
N SER A 260 2.90 -17.47 -34.41
CA SER A 260 2.79 -18.28 -33.20
C SER A 260 2.40 -19.73 -33.52
N ILE A 261 1.41 -19.93 -34.40
CA ILE A 261 0.91 -21.24 -34.79
C ILE A 261 1.91 -22.00 -35.66
N SER A 262 2.60 -21.32 -36.58
CA SER A 262 3.57 -21.94 -37.49
C SER A 262 4.70 -22.66 -36.74
N PHE A 263 5.15 -22.09 -35.62
CA PHE A 263 6.20 -22.67 -34.78
C PHE A 263 5.74 -23.86 -33.93
N HIS A 264 4.43 -24.13 -33.80
CA HIS A 264 3.94 -25.41 -33.24
C HIS A 264 4.24 -26.57 -34.19
N VAL A 265 3.95 -26.35 -35.48
CA VAL A 265 4.07 -27.38 -36.52
C VAL A 265 5.55 -27.62 -36.84
N PHE A 266 6.30 -26.52 -37.01
CA PHE A 266 7.72 -26.52 -37.37
C PHE A 266 8.61 -26.21 -36.17
N HIS A 267 8.35 -26.88 -35.05
CA HIS A 267 9.08 -26.62 -33.81
C HIS A 267 10.61 -26.80 -34.00
N PRO A 268 11.44 -25.85 -33.52
CA PRO A 268 12.90 -25.89 -33.66
C PRO A 268 13.55 -27.22 -33.26
N SER A 269 12.95 -27.98 -32.34
CA SER A 269 13.48 -29.28 -31.90
C SER A 269 13.63 -30.34 -32.97
N LYS A 270 12.96 -30.19 -34.10
CA LYS A 270 13.13 -31.10 -35.24
C LYS A 270 14.42 -30.84 -36.02
N TYR A 271 15.03 -29.65 -35.82
CA TYR A 271 16.14 -29.15 -36.62
C TYR A 271 17.44 -28.94 -35.80
N PHE A 272 17.39 -29.03 -34.47
CA PHE A 272 18.54 -28.82 -33.58
C PHE A 272 18.85 -30.06 -32.74
N ASN A 273 20.12 -30.49 -32.68
CA ASN A 273 20.55 -31.57 -31.79
C ASN A 273 20.77 -31.07 -30.35
N SER A 274 20.09 -31.67 -29.37
CA SER A 274 19.94 -31.20 -27.98
C SER A 274 21.22 -31.27 -27.08
N ARG A 275 22.43 -31.34 -27.66
CA ARG A 275 23.66 -31.59 -26.88
C ARG A 275 24.45 -30.35 -26.41
N ARG A 276 24.17 -29.13 -26.88
CA ARG A 276 24.91 -27.92 -26.45
C ARG A 276 24.08 -27.01 -25.54
N LYS A 277 24.12 -27.30 -24.23
CA LYS A 277 23.63 -26.43 -23.15
C LYS A 277 24.40 -25.10 -23.18
N THR A 278 23.77 -24.02 -23.64
CA THR A 278 24.31 -22.65 -23.52
C THR A 278 23.29 -21.76 -22.81
N ARG A 279 23.32 -21.80 -21.47
CA ARG A 279 22.55 -20.91 -20.56
C ARG A 279 22.88 -19.42 -20.74
N LYS A 280 24.07 -19.06 -21.27
CA LYS A 280 24.59 -17.68 -21.27
C LYS A 280 23.74 -16.65 -22.03
N HIS A 281 23.21 -16.98 -23.21
CA HIS A 281 22.40 -16.03 -23.99
C HIS A 281 20.99 -15.86 -23.43
N PHE A 282 20.47 -16.92 -22.78
CA PHE A 282 19.20 -16.94 -22.07
C PHE A 282 19.21 -16.01 -20.85
N THR A 283 20.28 -16.06 -20.04
CA THR A 283 20.43 -15.18 -18.88
C THR A 283 20.52 -13.70 -19.29
N ILE A 284 21.20 -13.38 -20.40
CA ILE A 284 21.30 -12.00 -20.91
C ILE A 284 19.93 -11.48 -21.37
N PHE A 285 19.15 -12.29 -22.09
CA PHE A 285 17.82 -11.89 -22.53
C PHE A 285 16.88 -11.67 -21.34
N LEU A 286 16.84 -12.59 -20.36
CA LEU A 286 16.04 -12.44 -19.13
C LEU A 286 16.45 -11.23 -18.29
N PHE A 287 17.76 -10.99 -18.16
CA PHE A 287 18.29 -9.85 -17.43
C PHE A 287 17.84 -8.54 -18.05
N LEU A 288 17.92 -8.44 -19.38
CA LEU A 288 17.55 -7.23 -20.10
C LEU A 288 16.03 -7.03 -20.12
N THR A 289 15.22 -8.08 -20.39
CA THR A 289 13.75 -7.94 -20.38
C THR A 289 13.20 -7.63 -18.98
N SER A 290 13.78 -8.20 -17.92
CA SER A 290 13.41 -7.90 -16.54
C SER A 290 13.77 -6.46 -16.15
N PHE A 291 14.93 -5.96 -16.59
CA PHE A 291 15.36 -4.57 -16.35
C PHE A 291 14.44 -3.55 -17.07
N PHE A 292 13.96 -3.87 -18.27
CA PHE A 292 13.04 -2.99 -18.99
C PHE A 292 11.61 -3.09 -18.47
N LEU A 293 11.14 -4.27 -18.06
CA LEU A 293 9.83 -4.42 -17.41
C LEU A 293 9.77 -3.69 -16.06
N SER A 294 10.87 -3.66 -15.28
CA SER A 294 10.94 -2.86 -14.06
C SER A 294 11.02 -1.36 -14.32
N ALA A 295 11.76 -0.93 -15.35
CA ALA A 295 11.78 0.46 -15.81
C ALA A 295 10.41 0.93 -16.32
N LEU A 296 9.62 0.03 -16.93
CA LEU A 296 8.24 0.29 -17.32
C LEU A 296 7.31 0.30 -16.11
N ALA A 297 7.44 -0.66 -15.17
CA ALA A 297 6.67 -0.73 -13.92
C ALA A 297 6.77 0.56 -13.09
N SER A 298 7.99 1.11 -12.96
CA SER A 298 8.22 2.38 -12.26
C SER A 298 7.59 3.61 -12.93
N ARG A 299 7.07 3.46 -14.15
CA ARG A 299 6.45 4.50 -14.97
C ARG A 299 4.94 4.33 -15.15
N TRP A 300 4.33 3.38 -14.45
CA TRP A 300 2.88 3.22 -14.41
C TRP A 300 2.21 4.47 -13.80
N PRO A 301 1.01 4.83 -14.28
CA PRO A 301 0.24 5.92 -13.70
C PRO A 301 -0.02 5.63 -12.22
N LYS A 302 0.60 6.44 -11.38
CA LYS A 302 0.23 6.54 -9.97
C LYS A 302 -1.22 7.05 -9.93
N PRO A 303 -2.06 6.57 -8.99
CA PRO A 303 -3.45 7.02 -8.90
C PRO A 303 -3.58 8.55 -8.89
N PRO A 304 -4.72 9.11 -9.32
CA PRO A 304 -4.93 10.55 -9.30
C PRO A 304 -4.81 11.06 -7.86
N LEU A 305 -3.68 11.70 -7.57
CA LEU A 305 -3.41 12.36 -6.31
C LEU A 305 -3.99 13.77 -6.37
N TRP A 306 -4.37 14.29 -5.20
CA TRP A 306 -4.71 15.69 -5.07
C TRP A 306 -3.51 16.54 -5.48
N THR A 307 -3.78 17.53 -6.32
CA THR A 307 -2.80 18.46 -6.84
C THR A 307 -3.20 19.89 -6.52
N ASP A 308 -2.23 20.77 -6.70
CA ASP A 308 -2.38 22.22 -6.59
C ASP A 308 -3.50 22.85 -7.44
N LYS A 309 -4.03 22.14 -8.43
CA LYS A 309 -5.13 22.62 -9.29
C LYS A 309 -6.51 22.22 -8.78
N ASP A 310 -6.56 21.27 -7.85
CA ASP A 310 -7.80 20.75 -7.30
C ASP A 310 -8.39 21.72 -6.25
N PRO A 311 -9.72 21.73 -6.08
CA PRO A 311 -10.36 22.59 -5.10
C PRO A 311 -9.91 22.24 -3.68
N CYS A 312 -9.73 23.28 -2.86
CA CYS A 312 -9.36 23.12 -1.46
C CYS A 312 -10.51 22.52 -0.63
N PRO A 313 -10.30 21.42 0.11
CA PRO A 313 -11.30 20.87 1.00
C PRO A 313 -11.42 21.71 2.29
N SER A 314 -12.61 21.72 2.90
CA SER A 314 -12.80 22.20 4.28
C SER A 314 -12.61 21.09 5.32
N ILE A 315 -12.89 19.84 4.93
CA ILE A 315 -12.70 18.63 5.72
C ILE A 315 -11.76 17.72 4.93
N LEU A 316 -10.57 17.44 5.47
CA LEU A 316 -9.57 16.60 4.83
C LEU A 316 -9.52 15.25 5.55
N ARG A 317 -10.01 14.21 4.88
CA ARG A 317 -9.91 12.82 5.34
C ARG A 317 -8.94 12.05 4.45
N ALA A 318 -7.87 11.56 5.04
CA ALA A 318 -6.81 10.83 4.35
C ALA A 318 -6.69 9.43 4.91
N ILE A 319 -6.80 8.43 4.03
CA ILE A 319 -6.45 7.05 4.33
C ILE A 319 -5.18 6.74 3.55
N VAL A 320 -4.07 6.52 4.24
CA VAL A 320 -2.75 6.34 3.62
C VAL A 320 -2.21 4.96 4.00
N PRO A 321 -1.77 4.13 3.03
CA PRO A 321 -2.01 4.23 1.58
C PRO A 321 -3.48 4.05 1.18
N SER A 322 -3.91 4.76 0.14
CA SER A 322 -5.11 4.41 -0.64
C SER A 322 -5.05 4.93 -2.07
N TYR A 323 -6.01 4.53 -2.91
CA TYR A 323 -6.19 5.05 -4.28
C TYR A 323 -7.05 6.32 -4.34
N THR A 324 -7.25 6.99 -3.20
CA THR A 324 -8.00 8.25 -3.12
C THR A 324 -7.09 9.46 -3.39
N PRO A 325 -7.64 10.67 -3.66
CA PRO A 325 -6.83 11.87 -3.89
C PRO A 325 -5.82 12.16 -2.75
N PHE A 326 -6.20 11.86 -1.51
CA PHE A 326 -5.33 11.99 -0.33
C PHE A 326 -4.70 10.66 0.10
N GLY A 327 -4.50 9.74 -0.84
CA GLY A 327 -3.96 8.41 -0.59
C GLY A 327 -2.45 8.35 -0.29
N ARG A 328 -1.77 9.50 -0.25
CA ARG A 328 -0.34 9.66 0.09
C ARG A 328 -0.14 10.85 1.00
N TRP A 329 0.84 10.76 1.90
CA TRP A 329 1.19 11.85 2.81
C TRP A 329 1.63 13.13 2.09
N GLU A 330 2.29 13.03 0.94
CA GLU A 330 2.67 14.19 0.12
C GLU A 330 1.45 15.01 -0.33
N ALA A 331 0.37 14.35 -0.75
CA ALA A 331 -0.86 15.03 -1.16
C ALA A 331 -1.52 15.77 0.01
N VAL A 332 -1.54 15.14 1.19
CA VAL A 332 -2.02 15.76 2.44
C VAL A 332 -1.17 16.97 2.81
N HIS A 333 0.15 16.82 2.80
CA HIS A 333 1.10 17.87 3.15
C HIS A 333 0.98 19.08 2.22
N ASN A 334 0.89 18.86 0.91
CA ASN A 334 0.71 19.93 -0.08
C ASN A 334 -0.62 20.66 0.11
N ALA A 335 -1.70 19.92 0.39
CA ALA A 335 -3.00 20.54 0.68
C ALA A 335 -2.96 21.41 1.94
N MET A 336 -2.31 20.95 3.02
CA MET A 336 -2.16 21.73 4.25
C MET A 336 -1.30 23.00 4.08
N LYS A 337 -0.33 22.97 3.16
CA LYS A 337 0.50 24.14 2.80
C LYS A 337 -0.23 25.15 1.93
N LYS A 338 -1.24 24.73 1.16
CA LYS A 338 -1.90 25.58 0.17
C LYS A 338 -3.28 26.06 0.59
N CYS A 339 -4.06 25.20 1.23
CA CYS A 339 -5.43 25.49 1.61
C CYS A 339 -5.47 26.22 2.95
N THR A 340 -6.30 27.27 3.04
CA THR A 340 -6.35 28.19 4.18
C THR A 340 -7.53 27.95 5.13
N ASN A 341 -8.49 27.10 4.77
CA ASN A 341 -9.73 26.91 5.52
C ASN A 341 -10.07 25.44 5.79
N ILE A 342 -9.06 24.62 6.13
CA ILE A 342 -9.27 23.23 6.58
C ILE A 342 -9.63 23.28 8.07
N THR A 343 -10.85 22.87 8.41
CA THR A 343 -11.38 22.86 9.79
C THR A 343 -11.26 21.50 10.48
N GLU A 344 -11.28 20.41 9.71
CA GLU A 344 -11.16 19.03 10.20
C GLU A 344 -10.07 18.31 9.41
N LEU A 345 -9.16 17.65 10.13
CA LEU A 345 -8.10 16.82 9.58
C LEU A 345 -8.18 15.43 10.21
N ASP A 346 -8.55 14.42 9.42
CA ASP A 346 -8.62 13.02 9.82
C ASP A 346 -7.57 12.22 9.02
N LEU A 347 -6.53 11.77 9.70
CA LEU A 347 -5.40 11.03 9.13
C LEU A 347 -5.43 9.60 9.64
N ARG A 348 -5.57 8.64 8.71
CA ARG A 348 -5.60 7.21 9.04
C ARG A 348 -4.51 6.46 8.31
N ASN A 349 -3.56 5.93 9.08
CA ASN A 349 -2.49 5.09 8.57
C ASN A 349 -2.91 3.61 8.55
N ARG A 350 -2.88 2.96 7.38
CA ARG A 350 -3.16 1.51 7.23
C ARG A 350 -1.93 0.63 7.47
N GLY A 351 -0.77 1.21 7.73
CA GLY A 351 0.47 0.49 8.00
C GLY A 351 1.31 0.17 6.74
N PRO A 352 2.41 -0.58 6.90
CA PRO A 352 3.54 -0.66 5.97
C PRO A 352 3.27 -1.16 4.54
N THR A 353 2.10 -1.76 4.27
CA THR A 353 2.00 -2.83 3.27
C THR A 353 1.66 -2.39 1.84
N CYS A 354 1.43 -1.10 1.60
CA CYS A 354 0.92 -0.62 0.30
C CYS A 354 1.48 0.75 -0.18
N THR A 355 2.49 1.34 0.47
CA THR A 355 3.23 2.53 -0.01
C THR A 355 4.69 2.20 -0.25
N GLU A 356 5.26 2.72 -1.35
CA GLU A 356 6.71 2.79 -1.52
C GLU A 356 7.29 3.70 -0.41
N PHE A 357 8.30 3.24 0.32
CA PHE A 357 9.12 4.07 1.20
C PHE A 357 9.69 5.24 0.35
N PRO A 358 9.72 6.53 0.80
CA PRO A 358 9.54 7.09 2.15
C PRO A 358 8.17 7.01 2.78
N ASP A 359 7.14 7.01 1.95
CA ASP A 359 5.89 7.71 2.27
C ASP A 359 4.93 6.85 3.10
N GLY A 360 5.47 5.92 3.89
CA GLY A 360 4.66 4.91 4.56
C GLY A 360 4.13 5.26 5.94
N TYR A 361 4.63 6.31 6.60
CA TYR A 361 4.41 6.45 8.04
C TYR A 361 4.03 7.85 8.56
N ASN A 362 4.37 8.92 7.85
CA ASN A 362 4.28 10.29 8.38
C ASN A 362 4.19 11.36 7.29
N LEU A 363 3.83 12.59 7.69
CA LEU A 363 3.89 13.76 6.82
C LEU A 363 5.35 14.09 6.44
N PRO A 364 5.66 14.37 5.17
CA PRO A 364 7.02 14.56 4.68
C PRO A 364 7.57 15.96 4.99
N PHE A 365 7.68 16.30 6.27
CA PHE A 365 8.27 17.56 6.70
C PHE A 365 9.73 17.67 6.29
N ARG A 366 10.12 18.86 5.84
CA ARG A 366 11.51 19.19 5.55
C ARG A 366 12.30 19.32 6.85
N SER A 367 13.48 18.69 6.89
CA SER A 367 14.39 18.77 8.04
C SER A 367 14.97 20.17 8.30
N ASP A 368 14.88 21.07 7.33
CA ASP A 368 15.23 22.48 7.53
C ASP A 368 14.14 23.27 8.29
N GLY A 369 12.95 22.66 8.51
CA GLY A 369 11.78 23.25 9.17
C GLY A 369 11.28 24.51 8.49
N SER A 370 11.43 24.61 7.17
CA SER A 370 10.86 25.69 6.37
C SER A 370 9.35 25.53 6.09
N ASP A 371 8.78 24.36 6.37
CA ASP A 371 7.36 24.10 6.12
C ASP A 371 6.45 24.85 7.08
N ARG A 372 5.41 25.48 6.54
CA ARG A 372 4.35 26.16 7.31
C ARG A 372 3.00 25.79 6.71
N TYR A 373 2.07 25.37 7.56
CA TYR A 373 0.69 25.12 7.17
C TYR A 373 -0.13 26.40 7.31
N LEU A 374 -0.96 26.67 6.31
CA LEU A 374 -1.81 27.86 6.28
C LEU A 374 -3.11 27.64 7.08
N SER A 375 -3.56 26.39 7.15
CA SER A 375 -4.69 25.98 7.97
C SER A 375 -4.21 25.39 9.30
N ALA A 376 -5.00 25.63 10.34
CA ALA A 376 -4.86 24.99 11.65
C ALA A 376 -6.25 24.45 12.04
N PRO A 377 -6.48 23.14 11.87
CA PRO A 377 -7.80 22.53 12.03
C PRO A 377 -8.27 22.60 13.48
N GLN A 378 -9.57 22.73 13.67
CA GLN A 378 -10.21 22.69 14.99
C GLN A 378 -10.36 21.26 15.49
N THR A 379 -10.52 20.30 14.57
CA THR A 379 -10.63 18.88 14.85
C THR A 379 -9.49 18.12 14.19
N LEU A 380 -8.69 17.43 15.01
CA LEU A 380 -7.56 16.61 14.57
C LEU A 380 -7.77 15.17 15.03
N SER A 381 -7.89 14.26 14.07
CA SER A 381 -8.03 12.83 14.30
C SER A 381 -6.85 12.08 13.69
N LEU A 382 -6.15 11.31 14.52
CA LEU A 382 -4.92 10.59 14.15
C LEU A 382 -5.09 9.12 14.48
N TYR A 383 -5.03 8.26 13.47
CA TYR A 383 -5.09 6.81 13.61
C TYR A 383 -3.78 6.19 13.13
N ASP A 384 -3.07 5.48 14.03
CA ASP A 384 -1.75 4.85 13.80
C ASP A 384 -0.71 5.81 13.17
N TYR A 385 -0.77 7.10 13.55
CA TYR A 385 0.23 8.10 13.13
C TYR A 385 1.55 7.89 13.90
N ASP A 386 2.68 7.95 13.20
CA ASP A 386 4.00 7.73 13.79
C ASP A 386 4.62 9.04 14.29
N PHE A 387 4.58 9.27 15.60
CA PHE A 387 5.01 10.52 16.21
C PHE A 387 6.52 10.59 16.48
N GLN A 388 7.14 9.46 16.82
CA GLN A 388 8.48 9.41 17.42
C GLN A 388 9.61 9.24 16.42
N LYS A 389 9.32 8.68 15.23
CA LYS A 389 10.39 8.44 14.28
C LYS A 389 11.06 9.74 13.86
N SER A 390 12.38 9.66 13.73
CA SER A 390 13.24 10.75 13.25
C SER A 390 13.91 10.34 11.95
N GLU A 391 14.37 11.32 11.17
CA GLU A 391 15.10 11.02 9.94
C GLU A 391 16.41 10.29 10.24
N LEU A 392 17.07 10.62 11.34
CA LEU A 392 18.33 10.01 11.76
C LEU A 392 18.20 8.49 11.96
N GLU A 393 17.10 8.02 12.55
CA GLU A 393 16.85 6.60 12.79
C GLU A 393 16.76 5.81 11.46
N TYR A 394 16.04 6.37 10.47
CA TYR A 394 15.97 5.78 9.14
C TYR A 394 17.31 5.77 8.41
N MET A 395 18.12 6.81 8.61
CA MET A 395 19.45 6.88 8.04
C MET A 395 20.38 5.83 8.63
N GLN A 396 20.33 5.63 9.95
CA GLN A 396 21.16 4.67 10.66
C GLN A 396 20.83 3.22 10.32
N SER A 397 19.57 2.89 10.02
CA SER A 397 19.12 1.51 9.80
C SER A 397 19.61 0.85 8.50
N GLY A 398 20.53 1.47 7.77
CA GLY A 398 21.19 0.86 6.60
C GLY A 398 22.30 1.70 5.99
N ALA A 399 22.83 2.69 6.71
CA ALA A 399 23.93 3.53 6.24
C ALA A 399 25.13 2.68 5.77
N PRO A 400 25.91 3.15 4.78
CA PRO A 400 27.08 2.42 4.30
C PRO A 400 28.10 2.23 5.42
N ASP A 401 28.85 1.12 5.43
CA ASP A 401 29.87 0.80 6.44
C ASP A 401 30.96 1.87 6.62
N TRP A 402 31.10 2.77 5.66
CA TRP A 402 32.05 3.88 5.67
C TRP A 402 31.46 5.21 6.15
N ALA A 403 30.17 5.26 6.45
CA ALA A 403 29.55 6.37 7.16
C ALA A 403 30.18 6.53 8.55
N ASN A 404 29.97 7.68 9.18
CA ASN A 404 30.38 7.89 10.56
C ASN A 404 29.61 6.92 11.48
N ASN A 405 30.11 6.70 12.71
CA ASN A 405 29.47 5.80 13.69
C ASN A 405 28.02 6.19 14.05
N ASP A 406 27.66 7.46 13.85
CA ASP A 406 26.32 8.00 14.04
C ASP A 406 25.44 7.90 12.77
N GLY A 407 25.93 7.25 11.71
CA GLY A 407 25.26 7.09 10.43
C GLY A 407 25.36 8.30 9.51
N THR A 408 26.11 9.35 9.87
CA THR A 408 26.21 10.58 9.06
C THR A 408 27.27 10.52 7.96
N TRP A 409 27.15 11.45 7.02
CA TRP A 409 28.10 11.63 5.94
C TRP A 409 29.48 12.04 6.48
N PRO A 410 30.56 11.35 6.11
CA PRO A 410 31.90 11.70 6.58
C PRO A 410 32.35 13.08 6.08
N VAL A 411 32.74 13.95 7.01
CA VAL A 411 33.27 15.29 6.74
C VAL A 411 34.63 15.47 7.41
N SER A 412 35.53 16.21 6.76
CA SER A 412 36.84 16.53 7.33
C SER A 412 36.74 17.74 8.26
N ASN A 413 37.23 17.59 9.50
CA ASN A 413 37.38 18.69 10.46
C ASN A 413 38.58 19.61 10.17
N SER A 414 39.29 19.41 9.05
CA SER A 414 40.42 20.27 8.67
C SER A 414 39.96 21.70 8.37
N THR A 415 40.72 22.69 8.83
CA THR A 415 40.52 24.10 8.46
C THR A 415 40.91 24.37 7.00
N ASN A 416 41.69 23.48 6.37
CA ASN A 416 42.12 23.62 4.98
C ASN A 416 40.98 23.26 4.01
N ALA A 417 40.55 24.22 3.20
CA ALA A 417 39.46 24.05 2.24
C ALA A 417 39.72 22.96 1.19
N VAL A 418 40.99 22.77 0.78
CA VAL A 418 41.38 21.74 -0.20
C VAL A 418 41.21 20.35 0.40
N ILE A 419 41.58 20.17 1.67
CA ILE A 419 41.43 18.89 2.37
C ILE A 419 39.95 18.57 2.54
N ARG A 420 39.12 19.53 2.97
CA ARG A 420 37.66 19.35 3.07
C ARG A 420 37.03 18.97 1.73
N TRP A 421 37.40 19.67 0.65
CA TRP A 421 36.92 19.38 -0.69
C TRP A 421 37.35 17.99 -1.19
N ALA A 422 38.61 17.61 -0.96
CA ALA A 422 39.13 16.31 -1.38
C ALA A 422 38.44 15.15 -0.64
N THR A 423 38.21 15.30 0.67
CA THR A 423 37.44 14.34 1.47
C THR A 423 36.00 14.21 0.95
N GLU A 424 35.32 15.33 0.70
CA GLU A 424 33.96 15.34 0.14
C GLU A 424 33.91 14.63 -1.23
N MET A 425 34.85 14.93 -2.13
CA MET A 425 34.89 14.27 -3.45
C MET A 425 35.17 12.77 -3.34
N TYR A 426 36.01 12.34 -2.41
CA TYR A 426 36.29 10.93 -2.20
C TYR A 426 35.02 10.16 -1.82
N TYR A 427 34.31 10.60 -0.78
CA TYR A 427 33.09 9.94 -0.33
C TYR A 427 31.94 10.06 -1.33
N ARG A 428 31.84 11.20 -2.03
CA ARG A 428 30.87 11.36 -3.13
C ARG A 428 31.12 10.38 -4.27
N SER A 429 32.37 10.20 -4.66
CA SER A 429 32.74 9.25 -5.72
C SER A 429 32.48 7.82 -5.29
N ARG A 430 32.77 7.49 -4.03
CA ARG A 430 32.48 6.17 -3.45
C ARG A 430 30.98 5.87 -3.42
N TRP A 431 30.16 6.82 -3.01
CA TRP A 431 28.71 6.73 -3.05
C TRP A 431 28.18 6.42 -4.45
N ILE A 432 28.58 7.23 -5.44
CA ILE A 432 28.17 7.05 -6.84
C ILE A 432 28.58 5.67 -7.34
N TRP A 433 29.77 5.20 -6.98
CA TRP A 433 30.25 3.87 -7.35
C TRP A 433 29.43 2.75 -6.73
N GLU A 434 29.13 2.82 -5.43
CA GLU A 434 28.31 1.82 -4.73
C GLU A 434 26.88 1.77 -5.30
N GLU A 435 26.28 2.92 -5.57
CA GLU A 435 24.95 3.06 -6.16
C GLU A 435 24.88 2.51 -7.60
N LEU A 436 25.86 2.82 -8.43
CA LEU A 436 26.00 2.22 -9.77
C LEU A 436 26.25 0.72 -9.69
N SER A 437 27.08 0.27 -8.73
CA SER A 437 27.36 -1.14 -8.53
C SER A 437 26.12 -1.92 -8.09
N TYR A 438 25.27 -1.32 -7.25
CA TYR A 438 24.01 -1.90 -6.83
C TYR A 438 23.02 -2.01 -7.99
N LYS A 439 22.81 -0.92 -8.73
CA LYS A 439 21.96 -0.91 -9.94
C LYS A 439 22.41 -1.93 -10.98
N PHE A 440 23.71 -2.28 -10.99
CA PHE A 440 24.26 -3.33 -11.84
C PHE A 440 24.13 -4.75 -11.25
N LYS A 441 24.37 -4.93 -9.94
CA LYS A 441 24.40 -6.23 -9.27
C LYS A 441 23.01 -6.74 -8.86
N TYR A 442 22.09 -5.84 -8.51
CA TYR A 442 20.73 -6.17 -8.08
C TYR A 442 19.95 -6.94 -9.15
N PRO A 443 19.87 -6.48 -10.43
CA PRO A 443 19.21 -7.24 -11.48
C PRO A 443 19.96 -8.54 -11.83
N ALA A 444 21.24 -8.65 -11.42
CA ALA A 444 22.08 -9.83 -11.67
C ALA A 444 21.92 -10.91 -10.60
N GLY A 445 21.14 -10.64 -9.53
CA GLY A 445 21.01 -11.53 -8.37
C GLY A 445 22.33 -11.75 -7.62
N LEU A 446 23.27 -10.81 -7.74
CA LEU A 446 24.63 -10.91 -7.17
C LEU A 446 24.75 -10.24 -5.79
N THR A 447 23.70 -9.57 -5.33
CA THR A 447 23.61 -8.94 -4.00
C THR A 447 22.36 -9.44 -3.30
N GLY A 448 22.42 -9.61 -1.97
CA GLY A 448 21.21 -9.76 -1.15
C GLY A 448 20.30 -8.54 -1.31
N TYR A 449 19.01 -8.70 -1.02
CA TYR A 449 18.08 -7.57 -0.94
C TYR A 449 18.61 -6.58 0.10
N SER A 450 19.04 -5.40 -0.35
CA SER A 450 19.30 -4.25 0.51
C SER A 450 18.04 -3.41 0.47
N GLU A 451 17.15 -3.62 1.46
CA GLU A 451 15.95 -2.80 1.66
C GLU A 451 16.33 -1.31 1.63
N TRP A 452 17.49 -0.94 2.18
CA TRP A 452 18.01 0.43 2.21
C TRP A 452 18.17 1.11 0.82
N GLN A 453 18.55 0.35 -0.22
CA GLN A 453 18.74 0.90 -1.57
C GLN A 453 17.46 0.82 -2.42
N ASP A 454 16.68 -0.25 -2.28
CA ASP A 454 15.42 -0.44 -3.01
C ASP A 454 14.33 0.54 -2.54
N GLU A 455 14.34 0.91 -1.25
CA GLU A 455 13.34 1.77 -0.64
C GLU A 455 13.61 3.28 -0.81
N GLY A 456 14.68 3.69 -1.50
CA GLY A 456 15.01 5.11 -1.68
C GLY A 456 15.48 5.82 -0.40
N ILE A 457 15.84 5.06 0.65
CA ILE A 457 16.49 5.55 1.88
C ILE A 457 17.88 6.08 1.53
N ALA A 458 18.62 5.30 0.75
CA ALA A 458 19.88 5.62 0.10
C ALA A 458 19.94 7.04 -0.49
N GLN A 459 18.97 7.36 -1.35
CA GLN A 459 18.92 8.66 -2.01
C GLN A 459 18.65 9.80 -1.01
N ARG A 460 17.73 9.60 -0.06
CA ARG A 460 17.45 10.60 0.99
C ARG A 460 18.62 10.83 1.93
N TRP A 461 19.33 9.76 2.30
CA TRP A 461 20.57 9.85 3.07
C TRP A 461 21.59 10.75 2.36
N TYR A 462 21.78 10.54 1.05
CA TYR A 462 22.67 11.37 0.24
C TYR A 462 22.18 12.83 0.13
N ASP A 463 20.88 13.05 -0.09
CA ASP A 463 20.32 14.39 -0.26
C ASP A 463 20.42 15.22 1.02
N ARG A 464 20.31 14.59 2.19
CA ARG A 464 20.33 15.24 3.51
C ARG A 464 21.71 15.26 4.18
N ARG A 465 22.77 14.84 3.50
CA ARG A 465 24.15 14.70 4.03
C ARG A 465 24.78 15.93 4.71
N HIS A 466 24.25 17.12 4.47
CA HIS A 466 24.74 18.37 5.09
C HIS A 466 23.78 18.93 6.15
N THR A 467 22.73 18.18 6.48
CA THR A 467 21.78 18.58 7.53
C THR A 467 22.41 18.30 8.90
N PRO A 468 22.37 19.26 9.84
CA PRO A 468 22.85 19.03 11.20
C PRO A 468 22.14 17.86 11.89
N ILE A 469 22.86 17.11 12.72
CA ILE A 469 22.34 15.94 13.45
C ILE A 469 21.16 16.35 14.32
N GLU A 470 21.23 17.51 14.96
CA GLU A 470 20.17 18.03 15.83
C GLU A 470 18.83 18.18 15.09
N ARG A 471 18.88 18.53 13.80
CA ARG A 471 17.68 18.60 12.95
C ARG A 471 17.22 17.24 12.46
N LEU A 472 18.15 16.32 12.17
CA LEU A 472 17.83 14.96 11.75
C LEU A 472 17.25 14.11 12.89
N SER A 473 17.63 14.40 14.14
CA SER A 473 17.13 13.72 15.34
C SER A 473 15.77 14.21 15.81
N MET A 474 15.20 15.25 15.20
CA MET A 474 13.87 15.72 15.56
C MET A 474 12.82 14.68 15.20
N GLU A 475 11.89 14.46 16.13
CA GLU A 475 10.75 13.57 15.93
C GLU A 475 9.70 14.23 15.04
N ASN A 476 8.89 13.43 14.34
CA ASN A 476 7.84 13.91 13.44
C ASN A 476 6.90 14.91 14.11
N MET A 477 6.54 14.66 15.37
CA MET A 477 5.65 15.55 16.11
C MET A 477 6.27 16.93 16.36
N GLN A 478 7.58 17.00 16.62
CA GLN A 478 8.29 18.27 16.80
C GLN A 478 8.35 19.07 15.50
N LEU A 479 8.58 18.40 14.37
CA LEU A 479 8.52 19.03 13.05
C LEU A 479 7.11 19.56 12.74
N TRP A 480 6.07 18.84 13.15
CA TRP A 480 4.69 19.29 12.98
C TRP A 480 4.38 20.51 13.87
N LEU A 481 4.86 20.53 15.12
CA LEU A 481 4.73 21.68 16.01
C LEU A 481 5.41 22.94 15.44
N GLU A 482 6.50 22.80 14.68
CA GLU A 482 7.11 23.94 13.96
C GLU A 482 6.27 24.41 12.75
N ALA A 483 5.53 23.49 12.12
CA ALA A 483 4.79 23.76 10.90
C ALA A 483 3.37 24.28 11.13
N MET A 484 2.75 23.97 12.28
CA MET A 484 1.33 24.25 12.54
C MET A 484 1.10 24.77 13.97
N ASP A 485 0.17 25.71 14.10
CA ASP A 485 -0.29 26.22 15.39
C ASP A 485 -1.36 25.30 16.00
N PHE A 486 -0.99 24.56 17.05
CA PHE A 486 -1.86 23.62 17.76
C PHE A 486 -2.80 24.30 18.78
N SER A 487 -2.64 25.59 19.07
CA SER A 487 -3.51 26.30 20.02
C SER A 487 -4.97 26.35 19.56
N LYS A 488 -5.22 26.19 18.25
CA LYS A 488 -6.55 26.20 17.63
C LYS A 488 -7.24 24.84 17.60
N VAL A 489 -6.56 23.77 18.03
CA VAL A 489 -7.14 22.43 18.09
C VAL A 489 -8.02 22.34 19.34
N HIS A 490 -9.34 22.23 19.12
CA HIS A 490 -10.32 22.09 20.19
C HIS A 490 -10.69 20.63 20.43
N THR A 491 -10.57 19.78 19.41
CA THR A 491 -10.84 18.34 19.48
C THR A 491 -9.65 17.56 18.96
N LEU A 492 -9.10 16.69 19.80
CA LEU A 492 -8.00 15.79 19.47
C LEU A 492 -8.42 14.34 19.68
N SER A 493 -8.30 13.52 18.65
CA SER A 493 -8.45 12.07 18.72
C SER A 493 -7.14 11.38 18.34
N ILE A 494 -6.63 10.52 19.22
CA ILE A 494 -5.45 9.69 18.95
C ILE A 494 -5.81 8.22 19.17
N THR A 495 -5.78 7.44 18.11
CA THR A 495 -6.14 6.02 18.12
C THR A 495 -4.97 5.19 17.60
N TYR A 496 -4.66 4.10 18.29
CA TYR A 496 -3.64 3.13 17.87
C TYR A 496 -4.24 1.74 17.71
N GLY A 497 -3.98 1.12 16.55
CA GLY A 497 -4.37 -0.26 16.27
C GLY A 497 -3.18 -1.22 16.42
N ASN A 498 -2.04 -0.89 15.83
CA ASN A 498 -0.87 -1.78 15.78
C ASN A 498 0.43 -1.16 16.36
N THR A 499 0.43 0.15 16.62
CA THR A 499 1.61 0.90 17.06
C THR A 499 1.43 1.45 18.48
N TRP A 500 2.51 1.96 19.10
CA TRP A 500 2.52 2.40 20.50
C TRP A 500 2.72 3.92 20.58
N PRO A 501 2.00 4.65 21.45
CA PRO A 501 2.23 6.07 21.69
C PRO A 501 3.54 6.27 22.44
N GLU A 502 4.54 6.74 21.73
CA GLU A 502 5.88 7.01 22.24
C GLU A 502 6.44 8.29 21.57
N GLY A 503 7.59 8.77 22.06
CA GLY A 503 8.25 9.98 21.56
C GLY A 503 8.10 11.19 22.47
N LYS A 504 9.20 11.94 22.60
CA LYS A 504 9.24 13.20 23.36
C LYS A 504 8.29 14.24 22.78
N GLY A 505 8.20 14.32 21.45
CA GLY A 505 7.34 15.28 20.77
C GLY A 505 5.86 15.09 21.13
N LEU A 506 5.41 13.84 21.25
CA LEU A 506 4.04 13.50 21.65
C LEU A 506 3.81 13.72 23.15
N LEU A 507 4.70 13.19 24.00
CA LEU A 507 4.46 13.11 25.45
C LEU A 507 4.83 14.40 26.21
N VAL A 508 5.76 15.20 25.68
CA VAL A 508 6.32 16.38 26.37
C VAL A 508 6.00 17.67 25.63
N ASP A 509 6.23 17.71 24.31
CA ASP A 509 6.18 18.97 23.55
C ASP A 509 4.76 19.34 23.07
N LEU A 510 3.92 18.35 22.74
CA LEU A 510 2.54 18.57 22.28
C LEU A 510 1.58 19.09 23.37
N PRO A 511 1.52 18.53 24.60
CA PRO A 511 0.57 18.97 25.61
C PRO A 511 0.55 20.49 25.90
N PRO A 512 1.71 21.17 26.09
CA PRO A 512 1.70 22.61 26.31
C PRO A 512 1.29 23.44 25.09
N ALA A 513 1.33 22.87 23.87
CA ALA A 513 0.89 23.54 22.65
C ALA A 513 -0.65 23.53 22.47
N LEU A 514 -1.35 22.60 23.13
CA LEU A 514 -2.80 22.39 23.03
C LEU A 514 -3.61 23.28 23.98
N THR A 515 -3.35 24.59 23.95
CA THR A 515 -3.96 25.55 24.90
C THR A 515 -5.46 25.74 24.74
N GLY A 516 -6.03 25.45 23.57
CA GLY A 516 -7.47 25.53 23.27
C GLY A 516 -8.24 24.21 23.35
N LEU A 517 -7.61 23.13 23.84
CA LEU A 517 -8.22 21.80 23.80
C LEU A 517 -9.41 21.68 24.78
N GLU A 518 -10.55 21.24 24.26
CA GLU A 518 -11.77 20.99 25.05
C GLU A 518 -12.20 19.52 25.01
N ASN A 519 -11.90 18.80 23.92
CA ASN A 519 -12.33 17.43 23.70
C ASN A 519 -11.13 16.53 23.41
N LEU A 520 -10.89 15.54 24.27
CA LEU A 520 -9.85 14.53 24.10
C LEU A 520 -10.48 13.16 23.88
N SER A 521 -10.00 12.44 22.87
CA SER A 521 -10.30 11.04 22.64
C SER A 521 -9.00 10.27 22.47
N ILE A 522 -8.76 9.27 23.32
CA ILE A 522 -7.60 8.38 23.20
C ILE A 522 -8.05 6.93 23.17
N GLN A 523 -7.44 6.15 22.29
CA GLN A 523 -7.69 4.72 22.15
C GLN A 523 -6.40 3.96 21.91
N GLY A 524 -6.35 2.72 22.41
CA GLY A 524 -5.29 1.76 22.15
C GLY A 524 -4.39 1.54 23.36
N ARG A 525 -3.30 0.81 23.15
CA ARG A 525 -2.44 0.35 24.24
C ARG A 525 -1.46 1.44 24.70
N TRP A 526 -1.95 2.36 25.52
CA TRP A 526 -1.13 3.38 26.19
C TRP A 526 -0.33 2.85 27.39
N LEU A 527 -0.25 1.53 27.57
CA LEU A 527 0.53 0.82 28.58
C LEU A 527 1.79 0.24 27.93
N ASN A 528 2.97 0.72 28.34
CA ASN A 528 4.24 0.34 27.74
C ASN A 528 4.63 -1.11 28.09
N TRP A 529 4.38 -2.07 27.19
CA TRP A 529 4.78 -3.48 27.37
C TRP A 529 6.29 -3.73 27.18
N ARG A 530 7.02 -2.87 26.45
CA ARG A 530 8.46 -3.08 26.16
C ARG A 530 9.34 -2.86 27.38
N THR A 531 8.98 -1.95 28.28
CA THR A 531 9.60 -1.87 29.62
C THR A 531 9.48 -3.18 30.38
N TYR A 532 8.36 -3.91 30.24
CA TYR A 532 8.20 -5.22 30.89
C TYR A 532 9.10 -6.29 30.28
N LEU A 533 9.39 -6.27 28.97
CA LEU A 533 10.33 -7.22 28.36
C LEU A 533 11.79 -6.90 28.72
N ALA A 534 12.17 -5.63 28.71
CA ALA A 534 13.52 -5.22 29.08
C ALA A 534 13.85 -5.57 30.54
N ASP A 535 12.90 -5.34 31.46
CA ASP A 535 13.03 -5.76 32.86
C ASP A 535 12.96 -7.29 33.06
N TRP A 536 12.24 -8.00 32.19
CA TRP A 536 12.20 -9.46 32.14
C TRP A 536 13.55 -10.05 31.71
N GLU A 537 14.16 -9.50 30.67
CA GLU A 537 15.43 -9.96 30.10
C GLU A 537 16.64 -9.57 30.96
N ALA A 538 16.56 -8.46 31.70
CA ALA A 538 17.62 -7.98 32.58
C ALA A 538 17.63 -8.62 33.98
N ALA A 539 16.63 -9.45 34.34
CA ALA A 539 16.52 -10.01 35.69
C ALA A 539 17.48 -11.20 35.92
N PRO A 540 18.43 -11.13 36.88
CA PRO A 540 19.32 -12.23 37.19
C PRO A 540 18.60 -13.24 38.10
N GLY A 541 17.76 -14.11 37.51
CA GLY A 541 17.13 -15.25 38.18
C GLY A 541 15.65 -15.45 37.83
N PRO A 542 15.06 -16.63 38.14
CA PRO A 542 13.63 -16.85 37.95
C PRO A 542 12.83 -15.87 38.82
N LEU A 543 12.04 -15.02 38.17
CA LEU A 543 11.28 -13.95 38.82
C LEU A 543 10.26 -14.51 39.82
N PRO A 544 10.08 -13.88 40.99
CA PRO A 544 8.97 -14.20 41.89
C PRO A 544 7.63 -13.88 41.19
N LYS A 545 6.68 -14.82 41.26
CA LYS A 545 5.40 -14.83 40.53
C LYS A 545 4.49 -13.59 40.71
N ASN A 546 4.84 -12.66 41.60
CA ASN A 546 3.90 -11.67 42.15
C ASN A 546 4.30 -10.20 41.87
N LYS A 547 5.26 -9.95 40.96
CA LYS A 547 5.71 -8.57 40.66
C LYS A 547 4.87 -7.81 39.62
N TRP A 548 3.70 -8.34 39.24
CA TRP A 548 2.75 -7.67 38.34
C TRP A 548 2.03 -6.45 38.99
N SER A 549 2.23 -6.22 40.30
CA SER A 549 1.53 -5.16 41.05
C SER A 549 2.33 -3.87 41.26
N SER A 550 3.54 -3.74 40.70
CA SER A 550 4.39 -2.54 40.87
C SER A 550 4.87 -2.04 39.50
N SER A 551 3.91 -1.73 38.65
CA SER A 551 4.11 -1.27 37.27
C SER A 551 4.46 0.23 37.26
N PRO A 552 5.40 0.71 36.42
CA PRO A 552 5.54 2.15 36.18
C PRO A 552 4.24 2.70 35.56
N PRO A 553 3.86 3.95 35.86
CA PRO A 553 2.62 4.53 35.34
C PRO A 553 2.63 4.56 33.81
N PRO A 554 1.49 4.29 33.14
CA PRO A 554 1.41 4.37 31.68
C PRO A 554 1.75 5.78 31.18
N PRO A 555 2.41 5.90 30.02
CA PRO A 555 2.62 7.18 29.32
C PRO A 555 1.35 8.04 29.20
N ALA A 556 0.17 7.43 29.09
CA ALA A 556 -1.10 8.17 29.05
C ALA A 556 -1.35 9.03 30.29
N ARG A 557 -1.00 8.57 31.50
CA ARG A 557 -1.21 9.35 32.72
C ARG A 557 -0.50 10.68 32.63
N ASP A 558 0.80 10.64 32.32
CA ASP A 558 1.64 11.82 32.29
C ASP A 558 1.25 12.74 31.12
N PHE A 559 0.88 12.17 29.97
CA PHE A 559 0.33 12.92 28.83
C PHE A 559 -0.96 13.68 29.20
N ILE A 560 -1.95 12.99 29.80
CA ILE A 560 -3.24 13.60 30.15
C ILE A 560 -3.07 14.67 31.22
N LEU A 561 -2.22 14.44 32.22
CA LEU A 561 -1.94 15.41 33.29
C LEU A 561 -1.14 16.62 32.79
N ALA A 562 -0.35 16.47 31.73
CA ALA A 562 0.37 17.58 31.09
C ALA A 562 -0.56 18.50 30.27
N LEU A 563 -1.78 18.06 29.94
CA LEU A 563 -2.76 18.89 29.24
C LEU A 563 -3.33 20.00 30.14
N PRO A 564 -3.73 21.15 29.56
CA PRO A 564 -4.44 22.19 30.30
C PRO A 564 -5.76 21.67 30.90
N PRO A 565 -6.15 22.12 32.11
CA PRO A 565 -7.38 21.70 32.79
C PRO A 565 -8.63 22.39 32.20
N THR A 566 -8.83 22.24 30.89
CA THR A 566 -9.91 22.86 30.11
C THR A 566 -10.85 21.83 29.46
N LEU A 567 -10.60 20.54 29.69
CA LEU A 567 -11.35 19.46 29.07
C LEU A 567 -12.81 19.46 29.51
N LYS A 568 -13.73 19.50 28.54
CA LYS A 568 -15.18 19.32 28.72
C LYS A 568 -15.60 17.90 28.36
N LYS A 569 -14.91 17.27 27.41
CA LYS A 569 -15.17 15.91 26.96
C LYS A 569 -13.89 15.09 27.01
N MET A 570 -13.94 13.94 27.67
CA MET A 570 -12.84 12.97 27.68
C MET A 570 -13.37 11.58 27.33
N ILE A 571 -12.75 10.96 26.32
CA ILE A 571 -12.99 9.58 25.92
C ILE A 571 -11.68 8.83 26.06
N TRP A 572 -11.68 7.74 26.81
CA TRP A 572 -10.60 6.77 26.88
C TRP A 572 -11.15 5.37 26.61
N LYS A 573 -10.86 4.85 25.42
CA LYS A 573 -11.17 3.47 25.02
C LYS A 573 -9.93 2.59 25.17
N GLU A 574 -10.12 1.34 25.57
CA GLU A 574 -9.05 0.35 25.76
C GLU A 574 -7.99 0.76 26.82
N SER A 575 -8.43 1.32 27.94
CA SER A 575 -7.54 1.63 29.08
C SER A 575 -6.85 0.41 29.72
N GLU A 576 -7.28 -0.81 29.37
CA GLU A 576 -6.94 -2.12 29.94
C GLU A 576 -7.24 -2.26 31.43
N THR A 577 -6.42 -1.69 32.33
CA THR A 577 -6.62 -1.71 33.78
C THR A 577 -6.79 -0.30 34.32
N VAL A 578 -7.93 -0.06 34.98
CA VAL A 578 -8.20 1.24 35.61
C VAL A 578 -7.49 1.32 36.95
N GLN A 579 -6.18 1.54 36.92
CA GLN A 579 -5.38 1.67 38.14
C GLN A 579 -5.73 3.00 38.86
N GLU A 580 -5.84 2.96 40.19
CA GLU A 580 -6.21 4.13 41.01
C GLU A 580 -5.24 5.30 40.89
N ASP A 581 -3.96 5.01 40.64
CA ASP A 581 -2.88 5.97 40.44
C ASP A 581 -2.97 6.74 39.10
N ILE A 582 -3.87 6.32 38.20
CA ILE A 582 -4.20 7.02 36.95
C ILE A 582 -5.54 7.73 37.08
N PHE A 583 -6.59 6.98 37.46
CA PHE A 583 -7.96 7.46 37.45
C PHE A 583 -8.17 8.66 38.38
N ASN A 584 -7.72 8.56 39.63
CA ASN A 584 -7.93 9.62 40.62
C ASN A 584 -7.14 10.90 40.28
N PRO A 585 -5.85 10.85 39.89
CA PRO A 585 -5.13 12.05 39.47
C PRO A 585 -5.74 12.74 38.25
N VAL A 586 -6.17 11.98 37.25
CA VAL A 586 -6.83 12.55 36.05
C VAL A 586 -8.10 13.29 36.41
N LEU A 587 -8.96 12.69 37.26
CA LEU A 587 -10.18 13.34 37.73
C LEU A 587 -9.89 14.56 38.61
N LYS A 588 -8.89 14.51 39.49
CA LYS A 588 -8.49 15.68 40.30
C LYS A 588 -8.07 16.86 39.43
N HIS A 589 -7.43 16.60 38.29
CA HIS A 589 -6.93 17.62 37.39
C HIS A 589 -8.02 18.17 36.44
N HIS A 590 -8.81 17.30 35.80
CA HIS A 590 -9.79 17.68 34.77
C HIS A 590 -11.25 17.61 35.22
N GLY A 591 -11.56 16.89 36.29
CA GLY A 591 -12.94 16.55 36.70
C GLY A 591 -13.87 17.75 36.89
N SER A 592 -13.33 18.88 37.38
CA SER A 592 -14.14 20.08 37.64
C SER A 592 -14.73 20.73 36.38
N THR A 593 -14.12 20.55 35.20
CA THR A 593 -14.58 21.10 33.92
C THR A 593 -15.30 20.06 33.05
N LEU A 594 -15.13 18.77 33.34
CA LEU A 594 -15.70 17.68 32.56
C LEU A 594 -17.24 17.66 32.63
N GLN A 595 -17.85 17.58 31.45
CA GLN A 595 -19.29 17.41 31.23
C GLN A 595 -19.62 16.04 30.64
N HIS A 596 -18.67 15.44 29.91
CA HIS A 596 -18.80 14.11 29.31
C HIS A 596 -17.54 13.29 29.59
N LEU A 597 -17.74 12.09 30.14
CA LEU A 597 -16.68 11.12 30.37
C LEU A 597 -17.07 9.76 29.78
N GLU A 598 -16.21 9.20 28.95
CA GLU A 598 -16.28 7.82 28.50
C GLU A 598 -14.98 7.12 28.88
N TRP A 599 -15.08 6.06 29.69
CA TRP A 599 -13.93 5.27 30.13
C TRP A 599 -14.26 3.79 30.00
N THR A 600 -13.81 3.17 28.92
CA THR A 600 -14.28 1.84 28.49
C THR A 600 -13.16 0.96 27.95
N ASN A 601 -13.43 -0.35 27.90
CA ASN A 601 -12.55 -1.40 27.42
C ASN A 601 -13.31 -2.38 26.52
N TYR A 602 -12.57 -3.09 25.69
CA TYR A 602 -13.09 -4.13 24.83
C TYR A 602 -13.41 -5.42 25.61
N GLU A 603 -14.43 -6.13 25.16
CA GLU A 603 -14.79 -7.45 25.64
C GLU A 603 -13.82 -8.48 25.06
N ARG A 604 -12.92 -9.00 25.91
CA ARG A 604 -12.05 -10.12 25.54
C ARG A 604 -12.85 -11.39 25.82
N GLY A 605 -13.26 -12.15 24.81
CA GLY A 605 -14.10 -13.36 24.98
C GLY A 605 -13.57 -14.47 25.93
N PHE A 606 -12.40 -14.28 26.54
CA PHE A 606 -11.72 -15.16 27.48
C PHE A 606 -11.25 -14.44 28.77
N LYS A 607 -11.54 -13.15 28.96
CA LYS A 607 -11.17 -12.39 30.17
C LYS A 607 -12.21 -11.30 30.48
N PRO A 608 -12.70 -11.20 31.73
CA PRO A 608 -13.60 -10.12 32.11
C PRO A 608 -12.96 -8.74 31.91
N ARG A 609 -13.80 -7.77 31.51
CA ARG A 609 -13.41 -6.36 31.41
C ARG A 609 -12.97 -5.82 32.76
N SER A 610 -11.97 -4.94 32.76
CA SER A 610 -11.64 -4.17 33.97
C SER A 610 -12.75 -3.15 34.20
N THR A 611 -13.35 -3.18 35.39
CA THR A 611 -14.41 -2.25 35.80
C THR A 611 -13.95 -1.35 36.94
N LEU A 612 -14.68 -0.25 37.17
CA LEU A 612 -14.40 0.68 38.26
C LEU A 612 -14.78 0.07 39.62
N THR A 613 -13.93 0.27 40.64
CA THR A 613 -14.26 -0.09 42.02
C THR A 613 -15.29 0.88 42.62
N GLU A 614 -15.97 0.47 43.69
CA GLU A 614 -16.92 1.36 44.38
C GLU A 614 -16.27 2.65 44.88
N ASP A 615 -15.01 2.59 45.31
CA ASP A 615 -14.25 3.76 45.76
C ASP A 615 -13.91 4.69 44.60
N GLN A 616 -13.59 4.15 43.42
CA GLN A 616 -13.41 4.94 42.20
C GLN A 616 -14.71 5.61 41.76
N LEU A 617 -15.86 4.93 41.85
CA LEU A 617 -17.18 5.51 41.56
C LEU A 617 -17.54 6.64 42.54
N ARG A 618 -17.15 6.53 43.82
CA ARG A 618 -17.31 7.62 44.79
C ARG A 618 -16.39 8.80 44.46
N SER A 619 -15.14 8.50 44.10
CA SER A 619 -14.15 9.50 43.69
C SER A 619 -14.61 10.27 42.45
N LEU A 620 -15.32 9.61 41.53
CA LEU A 620 -15.92 10.25 40.36
C LEU A 620 -16.89 11.38 40.74
N GLY A 621 -17.76 11.15 41.72
CA GLY A 621 -18.68 12.20 42.17
C GLY A 621 -18.03 13.28 43.04
N GLU A 622 -16.94 12.95 43.75
CA GLU A 622 -16.15 13.93 44.50
C GLU A 622 -15.46 14.92 43.55
N TRP A 623 -14.79 14.42 42.52
CA TRP A 623 -13.91 15.23 41.66
C TRP A 623 -14.58 15.73 40.38
N ALA A 624 -15.64 15.08 39.90
CA ALA A 624 -16.36 15.45 38.68
C ALA A 624 -17.90 15.55 38.87
N PRO A 625 -18.40 16.36 39.84
CA PRO A 625 -19.84 16.52 40.08
C PRO A 625 -20.58 17.22 38.93
N GLY A 626 -19.85 17.81 37.98
CA GLY A 626 -20.34 18.51 36.79
C GLY A 626 -20.80 17.61 35.64
N LEU A 627 -20.53 16.30 35.71
CA LEU A 627 -20.80 15.37 34.62
C LEU A 627 -22.30 15.29 34.28
N THR A 628 -22.60 15.41 33.00
CA THR A 628 -23.94 15.28 32.42
C THR A 628 -24.11 13.99 31.64
N ASN A 629 -23.02 13.49 31.05
CA ASN A 629 -22.95 12.27 30.26
C ASN A 629 -21.83 11.37 30.79
N LEU A 630 -22.15 10.12 31.10
CA LEU A 630 -21.17 9.13 31.58
C LEU A 630 -21.31 7.83 30.79
N THR A 631 -20.21 7.31 30.28
CA THR A 631 -20.11 5.98 29.68
C THR A 631 -19.02 5.19 30.41
N ILE A 632 -19.37 4.06 31.02
CA ILE A 632 -18.42 3.25 31.81
C ILE A 632 -18.69 1.76 31.64
N ASP A 633 -17.69 0.94 31.94
CA ASP A 633 -17.86 -0.50 32.06
C ASP A 633 -18.24 -0.90 33.49
N LEU A 634 -19.31 -1.68 33.62
CA LEU A 634 -19.70 -2.36 34.86
C LEU A 634 -19.86 -3.87 34.58
N GLU A 635 -19.91 -4.68 35.64
CA GLU A 635 -19.96 -6.13 35.50
C GLU A 635 -20.95 -6.76 36.49
N ARG A 636 -21.53 -7.90 36.09
CA ARG A 636 -22.32 -8.77 36.97
C ARG A 636 -21.40 -9.46 37.98
N ARG A 637 -21.65 -9.28 39.27
CA ARG A 637 -20.93 -10.01 40.32
C ARG A 637 -21.74 -11.23 40.75
N ASN A 638 -21.19 -12.43 40.55
CA ASN A 638 -21.85 -13.69 40.92
C ASN A 638 -23.28 -13.83 40.34
N GLY A 639 -23.50 -13.42 39.09
CA GLY A 639 -24.81 -13.47 38.44
C GLY A 639 -25.79 -12.36 38.84
N THR A 640 -25.39 -11.43 39.71
CA THR A 640 -26.22 -10.28 40.11
C THR A 640 -25.84 -9.03 39.31
N LEU A 641 -26.85 -8.25 38.91
CA LEU A 641 -26.67 -6.98 38.21
C LEU A 641 -26.02 -5.93 39.14
N PRO A 642 -25.24 -4.96 38.61
CA PRO A 642 -24.44 -4.02 39.39
C PRO A 642 -25.26 -2.91 40.09
N GLN A 643 -26.31 -3.26 40.82
CA GLN A 643 -27.23 -2.31 41.45
C GLN A 643 -26.54 -1.43 42.51
N SER A 644 -25.58 -1.96 43.25
CA SER A 644 -24.79 -1.23 44.25
C SER A 644 -24.02 -0.07 43.62
N GLU A 645 -23.29 -0.35 42.55
CA GLU A 645 -22.48 0.59 41.78
C GLU A 645 -23.36 1.68 41.16
N LEU A 646 -24.51 1.28 40.61
CA LEU A 646 -25.51 2.17 40.04
C LEU A 646 -26.12 3.13 41.09
N ASN A 647 -26.40 2.63 42.30
CA ASN A 647 -26.90 3.45 43.39
C ASN A 647 -25.84 4.46 43.87
N ILE A 648 -24.56 4.07 43.87
CA ILE A 648 -23.45 4.99 44.18
C ILE A 648 -23.42 6.13 43.16
N LEU A 649 -23.41 5.82 41.86
CA LEU A 649 -23.40 6.83 40.80
C LEU A 649 -24.60 7.78 40.87
N ALA A 650 -25.78 7.24 41.11
CA ALA A 650 -27.01 8.02 41.26
C ALA A 650 -26.93 9.01 42.44
N GLY A 651 -26.30 8.60 43.55
CA GLY A 651 -26.12 9.43 44.73
C GLY A 651 -25.00 10.45 44.63
N THR A 652 -23.94 10.17 43.86
CA THR A 652 -22.71 10.97 43.84
C THR A 652 -22.63 11.96 42.66
N LEU A 653 -23.40 11.75 41.58
CA LEU A 653 -23.37 12.62 40.40
C LEU A 653 -24.68 13.41 40.23
N PRO A 654 -24.79 14.62 40.78
CA PRO A 654 -26.07 15.35 40.82
C PRO A 654 -26.57 15.82 39.46
N LYS A 655 -25.68 16.13 38.51
CA LYS A 655 -26.04 16.67 37.19
C LYS A 655 -26.14 15.63 36.06
N LEU A 656 -25.96 14.35 36.38
CA LEU A 656 -25.96 13.28 35.39
C LEU A 656 -27.36 13.12 34.76
N LYS A 657 -27.42 13.24 33.42
CA LYS A 657 -28.64 13.14 32.60
C LYS A 657 -28.66 11.90 31.72
N ARG A 658 -27.51 11.53 31.13
CA ARG A 658 -27.37 10.34 30.30
C ARG A 658 -26.28 9.42 30.86
N LEU A 659 -26.65 8.16 31.05
CA LEU A 659 -25.73 7.12 31.51
C LEU A 659 -25.71 5.98 30.50
N VAL A 660 -24.53 5.58 30.04
CA VAL A 660 -24.32 4.42 29.20
C VAL A 660 -23.45 3.44 29.98
N ILE A 661 -23.89 2.20 30.07
CA ILE A 661 -23.21 1.15 30.82
C ILE A 661 -22.91 0.01 29.87
N ASN A 662 -21.63 -0.29 29.69
CA ASN A 662 -21.25 -1.50 29.00
C ASN A 662 -21.15 -2.65 30.00
N LEU A 663 -21.83 -3.74 29.69
CA LEU A 663 -21.85 -4.99 30.44
C LEU A 663 -21.24 -6.09 29.55
N ASN A 664 -20.52 -7.05 30.15
CA ASN A 664 -20.11 -8.23 29.39
C ASN A 664 -21.34 -9.04 28.93
N LEU A 665 -21.21 -9.67 27.77
CA LEU A 665 -22.23 -10.57 27.24
C LEU A 665 -22.33 -11.85 28.07
N LEU A 666 -21.19 -12.32 28.58
CA LEU A 666 -21.08 -13.52 29.42
C LEU A 666 -20.77 -13.15 30.88
N ASP A 667 -21.33 -13.90 31.83
CA ASP A 667 -20.96 -13.81 33.26
C ASP A 667 -19.48 -14.16 33.47
N GLU A 668 -18.83 -13.52 34.43
CA GLU A 668 -17.45 -13.77 34.87
C GLU A 668 -17.13 -15.27 35.05
N LYS A 669 -18.05 -16.06 35.62
CA LYS A 669 -17.85 -17.52 35.81
C LYS A 669 -17.80 -18.29 34.49
N LEU A 670 -18.55 -17.84 33.48
CA LEU A 670 -18.56 -18.43 32.15
C LEU A 670 -17.32 -18.00 31.37
N LEU A 671 -16.89 -16.73 31.50
CA LEU A 671 -15.67 -16.20 30.90
C LEU A 671 -14.40 -16.95 31.38
N MET A 672 -14.32 -17.29 32.66
CA MET A 672 -13.17 -18.00 33.26
C MET A 672 -13.06 -19.48 32.86
N ASN A 673 -14.16 -20.12 32.44
CA ASN A 673 -14.20 -21.53 32.05
C ASN A 673 -14.14 -21.73 30.52
N ASN A 674 -14.21 -20.66 29.74
CA ASN A 674 -14.32 -20.74 28.29
C ASN A 674 -12.95 -21.01 27.63
N THR A 675 -12.85 -22.09 26.84
CA THR A 675 -11.60 -22.48 26.14
C THR A 675 -11.72 -22.44 24.61
N GLY A 676 -12.86 -22.01 24.05
CA GLY A 676 -13.05 -21.98 22.61
C GLY A 676 -14.35 -21.32 22.13
N TYR A 677 -14.43 -21.09 20.82
CA TYR A 677 -15.52 -20.40 20.12
C TYR A 677 -16.89 -21.13 20.16
N GLU A 678 -16.97 -22.36 20.69
CA GLU A 678 -18.16 -23.23 20.58
C GLU A 678 -19.25 -23.00 21.64
N ASP A 679 -18.99 -22.29 22.74
CA ASP A 679 -19.95 -22.12 23.85
C ASP A 679 -20.83 -20.84 23.77
N LYS A 680 -20.87 -20.16 22.61
CA LYS A 680 -21.78 -19.01 22.35
C LYS A 680 -23.27 -19.33 22.53
N LYS A 681 -23.64 -20.61 22.62
CA LYS A 681 -25.01 -21.09 22.85
C LYS A 681 -25.60 -20.64 24.21
N HIS A 682 -24.77 -20.20 25.16
CA HIS A 682 -25.19 -19.71 26.48
C HIS A 682 -25.21 -18.17 26.59
N ALA A 683 -24.82 -17.43 25.54
CA ALA A 683 -24.81 -15.97 25.55
C ALA A 683 -26.24 -15.38 25.68
N THR A 684 -27.23 -16.02 25.07
CA THR A 684 -28.64 -15.59 25.14
C THR A 684 -29.24 -15.67 26.54
N ASP A 685 -28.74 -16.56 27.41
CA ASP A 685 -29.24 -16.74 28.77
C ASP A 685 -28.81 -15.58 29.71
N SER A 686 -27.80 -14.80 29.29
CA SER A 686 -27.24 -13.68 30.06
C SER A 686 -27.62 -12.30 29.52
N VAL A 687 -28.47 -12.23 28.48
CA VAL A 687 -28.94 -10.97 27.90
C VAL A 687 -29.93 -10.30 28.84
N LEU A 688 -29.76 -9.00 29.05
CA LEU A 688 -30.65 -8.15 29.83
C LEU A 688 -31.97 -7.99 29.09
N ASP A 689 -33.07 -8.37 29.73
CA ASP A 689 -34.39 -8.15 29.17
C ASP A 689 -34.93 -6.74 29.50
N VAL A 690 -36.04 -6.35 28.85
CA VAL A 690 -36.67 -5.03 29.04
C VAL A 690 -37.17 -4.84 30.47
N ALA A 691 -37.63 -5.89 31.15
CA ALA A 691 -38.15 -5.80 32.51
C ALA A 691 -37.02 -5.57 33.52
N GLN A 692 -35.92 -6.30 33.38
CA GLN A 692 -34.69 -6.13 34.16
C GLN A 692 -34.09 -4.74 33.92
N GLY A 693 -34.02 -4.28 32.66
CA GLY A 693 -33.55 -2.92 32.33
C GLY A 693 -34.43 -1.83 32.95
N LEU A 694 -35.75 -2.02 32.96
CA LEU A 694 -36.69 -1.10 33.60
C LEU A 694 -36.55 -1.08 35.12
N GLU A 695 -36.34 -2.23 35.76
CA GLU A 695 -36.09 -2.33 37.19
C GLU A 695 -34.81 -1.57 37.58
N LEU A 696 -33.71 -1.80 36.86
CA LEU A 696 -32.45 -1.07 37.06
C LEU A 696 -32.65 0.44 36.88
N PHE A 697 -33.33 0.86 35.82
CA PHE A 697 -33.61 2.27 35.54
C PHE A 697 -34.42 2.93 36.67
N GLN A 698 -35.45 2.26 37.16
CA GLN A 698 -36.24 2.74 38.29
C GLN A 698 -35.42 2.80 39.58
N GLY A 699 -34.59 1.79 39.83
CA GLY A 699 -33.66 1.76 40.96
C GLY A 699 -32.71 2.96 40.97
N ILE A 700 -32.06 3.24 39.83
CA ILE A 700 -31.18 4.41 39.65
C ILE A 700 -31.96 5.70 39.91
N ARG A 701 -33.17 5.84 39.34
CA ARG A 701 -33.98 7.05 39.51
C ARG A 701 -34.41 7.28 40.95
N ASN A 702 -34.73 6.22 41.70
CA ASN A 702 -35.09 6.31 43.11
C ASN A 702 -33.88 6.69 43.98
N ALA A 703 -32.69 6.21 43.62
CA ALA A 703 -31.44 6.55 44.29
C ALA A 703 -30.85 7.91 43.84
N LYS A 704 -31.36 8.50 42.75
CA LYS A 704 -30.82 9.72 42.14
C LYS A 704 -30.99 10.91 43.06
N VAL A 705 -29.87 11.54 43.40
CA VAL A 705 -29.83 12.84 44.08
C VAL A 705 -29.54 13.92 43.04
N GLY A 706 -30.28 15.03 43.02
CA GLY A 706 -30.07 16.13 42.08
C GLY A 706 -31.02 16.14 40.87
N GLU A 707 -30.50 16.42 39.67
CA GLU A 707 -31.27 16.49 38.43
C GLU A 707 -31.82 15.11 38.04
N LYS A 708 -32.96 15.11 37.32
CA LYS A 708 -33.58 13.88 36.83
C LYS A 708 -32.73 13.29 35.70
N LEU A 709 -32.66 11.97 35.69
CA LEU A 709 -32.00 11.19 34.64
C LEU A 709 -32.92 11.08 33.42
N ASP A 710 -32.44 11.51 32.26
CA ASP A 710 -33.20 11.55 31.01
C ASP A 710 -33.22 10.16 30.35
N SER A 711 -32.07 9.49 30.29
CA SER A 711 -31.95 8.16 29.69
C SER A 711 -30.81 7.32 30.26
N VAL A 712 -30.99 6.00 30.25
CA VAL A 712 -29.95 5.00 30.53
C VAL A 712 -29.88 4.00 29.39
N GLU A 713 -28.69 3.70 28.91
CA GLU A 713 -28.44 2.66 27.91
C GLU A 713 -27.55 1.57 28.50
N PHE A 714 -28.01 0.33 28.46
CA PHE A 714 -27.24 -0.84 28.82
C PHE A 714 -26.81 -1.54 27.53
N LEU A 715 -25.50 -1.63 27.31
CA LEU A 715 -24.91 -2.24 26.13
C LEU A 715 -24.24 -3.56 26.53
N GLN A 716 -24.53 -4.65 25.84
CA GLN A 716 -23.94 -5.97 26.06
C GLN A 716 -23.23 -6.47 24.81
N GLY A 717 -22.03 -7.02 24.98
CA GLY A 717 -21.12 -7.41 23.89
C GLY A 717 -20.09 -6.32 23.56
N GLU A 718 -19.44 -6.48 22.41
CA GLU A 718 -18.38 -5.58 21.93
C GLU A 718 -18.95 -4.37 21.18
N TRP A 719 -18.91 -3.21 21.84
CA TRP A 719 -19.40 -1.92 21.35
C TRP A 719 -18.31 -0.86 21.17
N THR A 720 -17.07 -1.18 21.55
CA THR A 720 -15.93 -0.26 21.50
C THR A 720 -15.24 -0.24 20.13
N ASP A 721 -15.44 -1.27 19.31
CA ASP A 721 -14.77 -1.42 18.02
C ASP A 721 -15.48 -0.66 16.87
N GLU A 722 -14.98 0.56 16.60
CA GLU A 722 -15.21 1.31 15.35
C GLU A 722 -13.99 1.14 14.44
N TRP A 723 -13.61 -0.10 14.12
CA TRP A 723 -12.44 -0.34 13.28
C TRP A 723 -12.63 0.32 11.89
N PRO A 724 -11.76 1.28 11.49
CA PRO A 724 -11.94 2.08 10.26
C PRO A 724 -12.00 1.31 8.94
N PHE A 725 -11.56 0.06 8.96
CA PHE A 725 -11.24 -0.74 7.78
C PHE A 725 -12.12 -2.00 7.63
N GLY A 726 -13.19 -2.07 8.42
CA GLY A 726 -14.16 -3.18 8.49
C GLY A 726 -14.45 -3.51 9.96
N LYS A 727 -15.46 -4.30 10.29
CA LYS A 727 -15.62 -4.83 11.66
C LYS A 727 -14.88 -6.17 11.70
N ILE A 728 -13.73 -6.28 12.37
CA ILE A 728 -13.18 -7.61 12.64
C ILE A 728 -13.95 -8.15 13.82
N HIS A 729 -14.40 -9.39 13.70
CA HIS A 729 -15.06 -10.17 14.74
C HIS A 729 -16.58 -10.11 14.76
N TRP A 730 -17.11 -11.32 14.70
CA TRP A 730 -18.51 -11.69 14.72
C TRP A 730 -18.97 -11.75 16.16
N GLU A 731 -19.48 -10.64 16.69
CA GLU A 731 -19.99 -10.59 18.05
C GLU A 731 -21.41 -10.02 18.06
N ASP A 732 -22.33 -10.76 18.67
CA ASP A 732 -23.71 -10.33 18.85
C ASP A 732 -23.73 -9.16 19.83
N ARG A 733 -24.37 -8.07 19.42
CA ARG A 733 -24.47 -6.86 20.24
C ARG A 733 -25.89 -6.70 20.71
N TYR A 734 -26.11 -6.68 22.01
CA TYR A 734 -27.42 -6.45 22.60
C TYR A 734 -27.46 -5.10 23.28
N TRP A 735 -28.64 -4.48 23.30
CA TRP A 735 -28.81 -3.22 23.99
C TRP A 735 -30.21 -3.13 24.60
N VAL A 736 -30.28 -2.45 25.74
CA VAL A 736 -31.53 -2.03 26.38
C VAL A 736 -31.46 -0.55 26.66
N ARG A 737 -32.35 0.24 26.07
CA ARG A 737 -32.42 1.69 26.26
C ARG A 737 -33.65 2.03 27.06
N CYS A 738 -33.48 2.85 28.08
CA CYS A 738 -34.54 3.32 28.96
C CYS A 738 -34.57 4.84 28.98
N TRP A 739 -35.76 5.44 28.90
CA TRP A 739 -35.96 6.89 28.90
C TRP A 739 -37.27 7.30 29.58
N LEU A 740 -37.44 8.60 29.79
CA LEU A 740 -38.68 9.19 30.29
C LEU A 740 -39.69 9.39 29.17
N ASP A 741 -40.90 8.84 29.33
CA ASP A 741 -42.04 9.16 28.45
C ASP A 741 -43.06 9.99 29.25
N GLU A 742 -43.48 11.14 28.68
CA GLU A 742 -44.48 12.02 29.28
C GLU A 742 -45.91 11.72 28.79
N LYS A 743 -46.08 10.84 27.80
CA LYS A 743 -47.39 10.46 27.29
C LYS A 743 -48.00 9.36 28.16
N ASP A 744 -49.22 9.60 28.63
CA ASP A 744 -50.10 8.71 29.41
C ASP A 744 -50.00 8.76 30.95
N GLY A 745 -50.20 9.96 31.51
CA GLY A 745 -50.79 10.10 32.87
C GLY A 745 -49.85 9.93 34.06
N GLY A 746 -48.53 9.94 33.86
CA GLY A 746 -47.53 10.05 34.92
C GLY A 746 -46.09 9.84 34.40
N PRO A 747 -45.04 10.21 35.15
CA PRO A 747 -43.64 10.09 34.71
C PRO A 747 -43.11 8.64 34.80
N GLY A 748 -43.71 7.73 34.03
CA GLY A 748 -43.26 6.35 33.89
C GLY A 748 -41.98 6.24 33.06
N GLY A 749 -41.07 5.35 33.45
CA GLY A 749 -39.94 4.98 32.59
C GLY A 749 -40.40 4.01 31.50
N ARG A 750 -39.96 4.19 30.26
CA ARG A 750 -40.12 3.23 29.17
C ARG A 750 -38.74 2.67 28.82
N CYS A 751 -38.69 1.38 28.49
CA CYS A 751 -37.48 0.76 27.96
C CYS A 751 -37.82 0.00 26.67
N GLU A 752 -36.84 -0.08 25.78
CA GLU A 752 -36.86 -0.91 24.59
C GLU A 752 -35.55 -1.69 24.52
N SER A 753 -35.57 -2.86 23.89
CA SER A 753 -34.36 -3.64 23.63
C SER A 753 -34.21 -3.96 22.15
N GLY A 754 -32.97 -4.19 21.75
CA GLY A 754 -32.64 -4.61 20.40
C GLY A 754 -31.34 -5.37 20.36
N HIS A 755 -31.02 -5.86 19.16
CA HIS A 755 -29.79 -6.56 18.87
C HIS A 755 -29.26 -6.11 17.51
N GLU A 756 -27.94 -6.04 17.37
CA GLU A 756 -27.26 -5.81 16.10
C GLU A 756 -26.36 -7.02 15.80
N ASN A 757 -26.66 -7.71 14.70
CA ASN A 757 -25.79 -8.77 14.17
C ASN A 757 -24.78 -8.12 13.22
N ALA A 758 -23.49 -8.25 13.50
CA ALA A 758 -22.44 -7.61 12.70
C ALA A 758 -22.15 -8.31 11.35
N TYR A 759 -22.97 -9.26 10.90
CA TYR A 759 -22.74 -9.98 9.66
C TYR A 759 -23.30 -9.21 8.45
N ASP A 760 -22.40 -8.54 7.72
CA ASP A 760 -22.65 -8.11 6.34
C ASP A 760 -22.16 -9.22 5.39
N PRO A 761 -23.05 -9.96 4.71
CA PRO A 761 -22.67 -11.01 3.77
C PRO A 761 -22.02 -10.49 2.47
N GLU A 762 -22.05 -9.18 2.20
CA GLU A 762 -21.56 -8.59 0.94
C GLU A 762 -20.10 -8.08 0.99
N PHE A 763 -19.38 -8.26 2.11
CA PHE A 763 -17.97 -7.85 2.25
C PHE A 763 -16.95 -8.98 2.05
#